data_AF-B3RWX4-F1
#
_entry.id   AF-B3RWX4-F1
#
_cell.length_a   1.000
_cell.length_b   1.000
_cell.length_c   1.000
_cell.angle_alpha   90.00
_cell.angle_beta   90.00
_cell.angle_gamma   90.00
#
_symmetry.space_group_name_H-M   'P 1'
#
loop_
_entity.id
_entity.type
_entity.pdbx_description
1 polymer ?
#
loop_
_entity_poly.entity_id
_entity_poly.type
_entity_poly.pdbx_seq_one_letter_code
_entity_poly.pdbx_strand_id
1 'polypeptide(L)'
;MQLLTATLILFIFSTLGQGQWLTNDRVEIWALKLSTELYTLSESLTTVENIVQAYEARNVSAVSLNASDIASQFRQRLGGLLSNKVDALDELINVAEKAYSDYKYNDSLKPGDVQWYNAKKIQLNSTDPVFICNDRFQRSVNANISAIQVPTNVYDGGVNVLNAIEWSNAVDAQFNKNYYSDKTIKWQYFGSATGFFRLHPGAIWRDYNSNGQDLYDCRKRPWYISSSSTAKDVVILLDVSGSMHGMPLDIAKISIQSLIRTFGENDFLNIVFFNKDINLSIPCFKDVVQTSESHKYVFGRALAANILDGGIADFSKAYDYAFQMLQRSRSKQEQKRCHQLIMVFSDGTEERPKAVFDKYNADKQISVITYGIGTVTSRFEALRWMACYNKGKFIRISNVGAIPDNIQKYLTILSNPTALTKENYFTWSPVYTDVSGLGLLTTVAAPVFFRPNVSTYNQSENYLLGVMGSDVPLRDVNATIPYNLLGSNSYCFGVDNNGRIFFHPIIGEQRGYLSDPPDLQMHDLEIVHGNILVQNVTAGGKVVEFKIRYNEQLRKNMLSRLTGMMYVTTTVHLSNSKRVMYMERQYHYGPVLNDSFSFGTVLPKEGCFNFETALTNQEKTEGLALLNSRTRSPLFLQIWRYCSLYSQDESDILFVQRPTLEISNISGIINRISELVFSPNNAGFDECSKDLANRLVLDAIILQQLEDYWTKIAREHAKRNYIFRTFYGSSSGLTKLYQGGSFQCKESLSGDCAISEVPSIPKNTIMADYYRLAVAQINANSFVYLANLDRSSLSVASIEVVKAISLEEDANVGVVGFQMNSVLLFQILIEVIPECITNNSLRCYILDRNGYVVMFARKRMAFHSHKVQIPVREGKFVGVYEPAVVTSLIDKKIMTREEFVTYNQLCNGQKPVNTYTIASSASQILTPFRLSFKILMGWLAQLSTTIIHLAGVFQYWISSTSGVCDAPQSKNTSIYTCALLNNLYIINQNTTTHNGTGICSSCSRNR
;
A
#
# COMPACT_ATOMS: atom_id res chain seq x y z
N MET A 1 1.69 60.05 -65.51
CA MET A 1 2.98 59.33 -65.31
C MET A 1 3.73 59.99 -64.14
N GLN A 2 3.28 60.04 -62.88
CA GLN A 2 2.52 59.16 -61.98
C GLN A 2 3.26 57.91 -61.48
N LEU A 3 3.49 57.91 -60.16
CA LEU A 3 3.98 56.87 -59.23
C LEU A 3 5.47 56.46 -59.32
N LEU A 4 6.33 57.03 -58.46
CA LEU A 4 7.43 56.33 -57.72
C LEU A 4 8.41 57.30 -56.99
N THR A 5 7.92 58.26 -56.20
CA THR A 5 8.81 59.15 -55.40
C THR A 5 8.28 59.41 -53.98
N ALA A 6 7.88 58.35 -53.25
CA ALA A 6 7.39 58.49 -51.87
C ALA A 6 7.82 57.37 -50.89
N THR A 7 8.93 56.67 -51.14
CA THR A 7 9.36 55.54 -50.27
C THR A 7 10.88 55.49 -50.03
N LEU A 8 11.50 56.61 -49.62
CA LEU A 8 12.93 56.59 -49.23
C LEU A 8 13.32 57.49 -48.04
N ILE A 9 12.37 57.90 -47.18
CA ILE A 9 12.67 58.69 -45.95
C ILE A 9 11.91 58.14 -44.73
N LEU A 10 12.10 56.86 -44.42
CA LEU A 10 11.58 56.26 -43.17
C LEU A 10 12.47 55.11 -42.65
N PHE A 11 13.79 55.24 -42.79
CA PHE A 11 14.78 54.28 -42.28
C PHE A 11 16.01 54.95 -41.65
N ILE A 12 15.81 55.99 -40.85
CA ILE A 12 16.84 56.50 -39.94
C ILE A 12 16.14 56.90 -38.65
N PHE A 13 15.86 55.93 -37.77
CA PHE A 13 15.73 56.05 -36.31
C PHE A 13 15.33 54.69 -35.74
N SER A 14 16.33 53.87 -35.41
CA SER A 14 16.27 52.84 -34.34
C SER A 14 17.57 52.01 -34.28
N THR A 15 18.72 52.68 -34.31
CA THR A 15 19.98 52.08 -33.85
C THR A 15 20.40 52.79 -32.57
N LEU A 16 19.78 52.39 -31.46
CA LEU A 16 20.30 52.53 -30.09
C LEU A 16 19.33 51.81 -29.13
N GLY A 17 19.61 50.53 -28.94
CA GLY A 17 18.87 49.64 -28.07
C GLY A 17 19.50 48.26 -28.06
N GLN A 18 20.84 48.18 -28.03
CA GLN A 18 21.50 46.94 -27.63
C GLN A 18 21.17 46.72 -26.16
N GLY A 19 20.14 45.91 -25.89
CA GLY A 19 19.95 45.34 -24.56
C GLY A 19 21.22 44.56 -24.21
N GLN A 20 21.91 44.96 -23.15
CA GLN A 20 23.03 44.20 -22.59
C GLN A 20 22.58 42.75 -22.37
N TRP A 21 23.14 41.83 -23.14
CA TRP A 21 22.98 40.40 -22.92
C TRP A 21 23.62 40.04 -21.58
N LEU A 22 22.95 39.22 -20.75
CA LEU A 22 23.56 38.71 -19.52
C LEU A 22 24.75 37.83 -19.89
N THR A 23 25.92 38.11 -19.31
CA THR A 23 27.09 37.24 -19.39
C THR A 23 27.01 36.16 -18.30
N ASN A 24 27.60 34.99 -18.57
CA ASN A 24 27.63 33.89 -17.59
C ASN A 24 28.29 34.33 -16.27
N ASP A 25 29.40 35.07 -16.36
CA ASP A 25 30.15 35.57 -15.19
C ASP A 25 29.28 36.46 -14.28
N ARG A 26 28.38 37.26 -14.87
CA ARG A 26 27.48 38.13 -14.10
C ARG A 26 26.44 37.31 -13.32
N VAL A 27 25.92 36.24 -13.92
CA VAL A 27 24.98 35.33 -13.26
C VAL A 27 25.67 34.54 -12.15
N GLU A 28 26.92 34.14 -12.35
CA GLU A 28 27.71 33.43 -11.35
C GLU A 28 27.98 34.31 -10.12
N ILE A 29 28.39 35.57 -10.32
CA ILE A 29 28.58 36.54 -9.22
C ILE A 29 27.28 36.76 -8.44
N TRP A 30 26.14 36.89 -9.14
CA TRP A 30 24.84 37.03 -8.48
C TRP A 30 24.45 35.80 -7.66
N ALA A 31 24.68 34.61 -8.21
CA ALA A 31 24.40 33.36 -7.52
C ALA A 31 25.25 33.22 -6.25
N LEU A 32 26.54 33.53 -6.34
CA LEU A 32 27.46 33.54 -5.19
C LEU A 32 26.99 34.53 -4.12
N LYS A 33 26.72 35.79 -4.48
CA LYS A 33 26.25 36.80 -3.52
C LYS A 33 24.95 36.40 -2.84
N LEU A 34 23.97 35.92 -3.61
CA LEU A 34 22.69 35.44 -3.06
C LEU A 34 22.89 34.26 -2.11
N SER A 35 23.75 33.30 -2.49
CA SER A 35 24.03 32.12 -1.66
C SER A 35 24.68 32.50 -0.32
N THR A 36 25.62 33.45 -0.32
CA THR A 36 26.28 33.93 0.91
C THR A 36 25.32 34.67 1.83
N GLU A 37 24.47 35.56 1.31
CA GLU A 37 23.46 36.26 2.12
C GLU A 37 22.44 35.29 2.74
N LEU A 38 22.00 34.29 1.97
CA LEU A 38 21.08 33.26 2.46
C LEU A 38 21.73 32.33 3.49
N TYR A 39 22.99 31.97 3.30
CA TYR A 39 23.75 31.14 4.22
C TYR A 39 23.96 31.86 5.57
N THR A 40 24.48 33.09 5.54
CA THR A 40 24.71 33.91 6.75
C THR A 40 23.42 34.17 7.53
N LEU A 41 22.32 34.50 6.84
CA LEU A 41 21.00 34.62 7.47
C LEU A 41 20.59 33.30 8.14
N SER A 42 20.71 32.18 7.44
CA SER A 42 20.27 30.88 7.96
C SER A 42 21.10 30.43 9.16
N GLU A 43 22.41 30.68 9.14
CA GLU A 43 23.31 30.39 10.26
C GLU A 43 23.00 31.25 11.48
N SER A 44 22.76 32.55 11.29
CA SER A 44 22.39 33.47 12.37
C SER A 44 21.09 33.10 13.07
N LEU A 45 20.16 32.46 12.36
CA LEU A 45 18.84 32.07 12.89
C LEU A 45 18.83 30.69 13.54
N THR A 46 19.65 29.77 13.03
CA THR A 46 19.64 28.36 13.46
C THR A 46 20.69 28.06 14.53
N THR A 47 21.77 28.84 14.62
CA THR A 47 22.88 28.68 15.59
C THR A 47 23.34 27.24 15.75
N VAL A 48 23.68 26.61 14.62
CA VAL A 48 24.14 25.21 14.58
C VAL A 48 25.36 25.00 15.47
N GLU A 49 26.33 25.92 15.45
CA GLU A 49 27.57 25.83 16.24
C GLU A 49 27.30 25.74 17.75
N ASN A 50 26.35 26.54 18.27
CA ASN A 50 26.00 26.52 19.69
C ASN A 50 25.40 25.17 20.11
N ILE A 51 24.64 24.53 19.22
CA ILE A 51 24.07 23.21 19.47
C ILE A 51 25.19 22.17 19.52
N VAL A 52 26.08 22.16 18.53
CA VAL A 52 27.22 21.24 18.46
C VAL A 52 28.06 21.35 19.73
N GLN A 53 28.43 22.56 20.14
CA GLN A 53 29.17 22.81 21.38
C GLN A 53 28.43 22.31 22.63
N ALA A 54 27.10 22.42 22.67
CA ALA A 54 26.29 21.95 23.80
C ALA A 54 26.27 20.41 23.94
N TYR A 55 26.40 19.68 22.82
CA TYR A 55 26.57 18.22 22.82
C TYR A 55 28.02 17.83 23.15
N GLU A 56 29.01 18.49 22.55
CA GLU A 56 30.45 18.24 22.82
C GLU A 56 30.80 18.47 24.30
N ALA A 57 30.24 19.51 24.93
CA ALA A 57 30.45 19.80 26.35
C ALA A 57 30.00 18.70 27.32
N ARG A 58 29.22 17.72 26.84
CA ARG A 58 28.67 16.60 27.64
C ARG A 58 29.32 15.25 27.34
N ASN A 59 30.49 15.25 26.69
CA ASN A 59 31.28 14.03 26.38
C ASN A 59 30.46 12.95 25.67
N VAL A 60 29.64 13.36 24.70
CA VAL A 60 28.84 12.44 23.88
C VAL A 60 29.77 11.69 22.92
N SER A 61 29.82 10.35 23.01
CA SER A 61 30.66 9.53 22.14
C SER A 61 29.88 8.99 20.94
N ALA A 62 30.45 9.09 19.75
CA ALA A 62 29.95 8.40 18.55
C ALA A 62 30.21 6.90 18.66
N VAL A 63 29.23 6.10 18.25
CA VAL A 63 29.25 4.63 18.24
C VAL A 63 28.85 4.16 16.85
N SER A 64 29.76 3.46 16.17
CA SER A 64 29.49 2.87 14.86
C SER A 64 28.39 1.81 14.94
N LEU A 65 27.39 1.90 14.07
CA LEU A 65 26.34 0.90 13.98
C LEU A 65 26.84 -0.32 13.21
N ASN A 66 26.96 -1.47 13.87
CA ASN A 66 27.13 -2.73 13.16
C ASN A 66 25.80 -3.19 12.56
N ALA A 67 25.57 -2.73 11.34
CA ALA A 67 24.42 -3.06 10.50
C ALA A 67 24.13 -4.57 10.41
N SER A 68 25.17 -5.39 10.35
CA SER A 68 25.04 -6.85 10.23
C SER A 68 24.48 -7.46 11.52
N ASP A 69 24.93 -6.97 12.68
CA ASP A 69 24.45 -7.44 13.97
C ASP A 69 23.00 -7.03 14.21
N ILE A 70 22.65 -5.78 13.87
CA ILE A 70 21.26 -5.29 13.96
C ILE A 70 20.34 -6.14 13.06
N ALA A 71 20.76 -6.40 11.82
CA ALA A 71 20.02 -7.26 10.90
C ALA A 71 19.91 -8.69 11.42
N SER A 72 20.96 -9.24 12.05
CA SER A 72 20.95 -10.58 12.65
C SER A 72 19.99 -10.67 13.83
N GLN A 73 20.06 -9.73 14.77
CA GLN A 73 19.16 -9.66 15.93
C GLN A 73 17.70 -9.53 15.49
N PHE A 74 17.44 -8.71 14.47
CA PHE A 74 16.08 -8.56 13.94
C PHE A 74 15.58 -9.85 13.31
N ARG A 75 16.40 -10.51 12.46
CA ARG A 75 16.03 -11.80 11.86
C ARG A 75 15.70 -12.85 12.92
N GLN A 76 16.43 -12.85 14.03
CA GLN A 76 16.15 -13.74 15.16
C GLN A 76 14.84 -13.38 15.86
N ARG A 77 14.58 -12.09 16.14
CA ARG A 77 13.32 -11.64 16.77
C ARG A 77 12.10 -11.92 15.88
N LEU A 78 12.19 -11.62 14.59
CA LEU A 78 11.14 -11.91 13.63
C LEU A 78 10.93 -13.42 13.51
N GLY A 79 12.01 -14.21 13.40
CA GLY A 79 11.93 -15.67 13.38
C GLY A 79 11.26 -16.23 14.63
N GLY A 80 11.57 -15.72 15.82
CA GLY A 80 10.90 -16.10 17.07
C GLY A 80 9.40 -15.75 17.07
N LEU A 81 9.04 -14.54 16.61
CA LEU A 81 7.64 -14.12 16.51
C LEU A 81 6.84 -15.05 15.59
N LEU A 82 7.38 -15.38 14.42
CA LEU A 82 6.73 -16.25 13.44
C LEU A 82 6.69 -17.71 13.92
N SER A 83 7.78 -18.23 14.49
CA SER A 83 7.86 -19.59 15.04
C SER A 83 6.81 -19.80 16.13
N ASN A 84 6.66 -18.86 17.08
CA ASN A 84 5.65 -18.97 18.13
C ASN A 84 4.22 -19.08 17.58
N LYS A 85 3.94 -18.48 16.41
CA LYS A 85 2.63 -18.59 15.75
C LYS A 85 2.44 -19.96 15.10
N VAL A 86 3.49 -20.50 14.50
CA VAL A 86 3.52 -21.85 13.93
C VAL A 86 3.30 -22.88 15.04
N ASP A 87 4.02 -22.77 16.16
CA ASP A 87 3.92 -23.70 17.29
C ASP A 87 2.52 -23.69 17.92
N ALA A 88 1.95 -22.49 18.13
CA ALA A 88 0.58 -22.33 18.62
C ALA A 88 -0.47 -22.94 17.67
N LEU A 89 -0.22 -22.88 16.35
CA LEU A 89 -1.09 -23.47 15.33
C LEU A 89 -0.96 -24.99 15.28
N ASP A 90 0.24 -25.54 15.46
CA ASP A 90 0.47 -26.98 15.49
C ASP A 90 -0.29 -27.64 16.66
N GLU A 91 -0.25 -27.04 17.85
CA GLU A 91 -1.05 -27.50 18.99
C GLU A 91 -2.56 -27.52 18.66
N LEU A 92 -3.07 -26.48 17.98
CA LEU A 92 -4.49 -26.38 17.58
C LEU A 92 -4.90 -27.49 16.60
N ILE A 93 -4.04 -27.82 15.64
CA ILE A 93 -4.30 -28.88 14.66
C ILE A 93 -4.38 -30.22 15.38
N ASN A 94 -3.41 -30.52 16.25
CA ASN A 94 -3.38 -31.78 17.00
C ASN A 94 -4.65 -31.96 17.87
N VAL A 95 -5.12 -30.88 18.51
CA VAL A 95 -6.38 -30.89 19.27
C VAL A 95 -7.58 -31.12 18.35
N ALA A 96 -7.64 -30.47 17.19
CA ALA A 96 -8.74 -30.60 16.24
C ALA A 96 -8.84 -32.00 15.61
N GLU A 97 -7.72 -32.59 15.18
CA GLU A 97 -7.69 -33.94 14.61
C GLU A 97 -8.12 -35.00 15.63
N LYS A 98 -7.68 -34.84 16.89
CA LYS A 98 -8.09 -35.70 17.99
C LYS A 98 -9.59 -35.54 18.31
N ALA A 99 -10.06 -34.30 18.45
CA ALA A 99 -11.46 -34.01 18.76
C ALA A 99 -12.41 -34.59 17.71
N TYR A 100 -12.05 -34.51 16.44
CA TYR A 100 -12.84 -35.11 15.37
C TYR A 100 -12.81 -36.65 15.45
N SER A 101 -11.64 -37.25 15.69
CA SER A 101 -11.48 -38.71 15.76
C SER A 101 -12.28 -39.34 16.90
N ASP A 102 -12.46 -38.62 18.01
CA ASP A 102 -13.24 -39.05 19.16
C ASP A 102 -14.76 -38.80 18.99
N TYR A 103 -15.16 -37.97 18.02
CA TYR A 103 -16.54 -37.55 17.82
C TYR A 103 -17.38 -38.58 17.04
N LYS A 104 -18.61 -38.84 17.51
CA LYS A 104 -19.58 -39.70 16.82
C LYS A 104 -20.62 -38.85 16.11
N TYR A 105 -20.73 -39.07 14.80
CA TYR A 105 -21.68 -38.36 13.95
C TYR A 105 -23.14 -38.61 14.37
N ASN A 106 -23.93 -37.53 14.48
CA ASN A 106 -25.33 -37.59 14.87
C ASN A 106 -26.23 -37.01 13.77
N ASP A 107 -26.98 -37.88 13.08
CA ASP A 107 -27.93 -37.51 12.02
C ASP A 107 -29.19 -36.78 12.54
N SER A 108 -29.48 -36.86 13.84
CA SER A 108 -30.73 -36.35 14.43
C SER A 108 -30.62 -34.93 15.00
N LEU A 109 -29.46 -34.27 14.88
CA LEU A 109 -29.23 -32.91 15.40
C LEU A 109 -30.15 -31.88 14.71
N LYS A 110 -30.80 -31.05 15.53
CA LYS A 110 -31.65 -29.95 15.09
C LYS A 110 -31.08 -28.59 15.53
N PRO A 111 -31.49 -27.50 14.86
CA PRO A 111 -31.17 -26.15 15.31
C PRO A 111 -31.66 -25.93 16.75
N GLY A 112 -30.74 -25.70 17.69
CA GLY A 112 -31.02 -25.54 19.12
C GLY A 112 -30.37 -26.59 20.03
N ASP A 113 -30.02 -27.76 19.49
CA ASP A 113 -29.33 -28.82 20.25
C ASP A 113 -27.85 -28.46 20.50
N VAL A 114 -27.25 -27.67 19.60
CA VAL A 114 -25.86 -27.20 19.66
C VAL A 114 -25.83 -25.74 20.11
N GLN A 115 -25.08 -25.46 21.18
CA GLN A 115 -24.88 -24.09 21.70
C GLN A 115 -23.69 -23.43 21.00
N TRP A 116 -23.93 -22.33 20.29
CA TRP A 116 -22.87 -21.58 19.60
C TRP A 116 -23.25 -20.11 19.39
N TYR A 117 -22.24 -19.25 19.24
CA TYR A 117 -22.43 -17.82 19.06
C TYR A 117 -22.32 -17.40 17.59
N ASN A 118 -23.42 -16.93 17.01
CA ASN A 118 -23.46 -16.47 15.63
C ASN A 118 -22.94 -15.04 15.52
N ALA A 119 -21.77 -14.85 14.90
CA ALA A 119 -21.08 -13.58 14.78
C ALA A 119 -21.93 -12.46 14.14
N LYS A 120 -22.91 -12.82 13.28
CA LYS A 120 -23.79 -11.86 12.58
C LYS A 120 -25.02 -11.44 13.39
N LYS A 121 -25.39 -12.20 14.43
CA LYS A 121 -26.61 -12.01 15.22
C LYS A 121 -26.33 -11.46 16.62
N ILE A 122 -25.05 -11.23 16.98
CA ILE A 122 -24.66 -10.68 18.28
C ILE A 122 -25.08 -9.20 18.36
N GLN A 123 -25.80 -8.83 19.41
CA GLN A 123 -26.16 -7.45 19.71
C GLN A 123 -25.30 -6.92 20.87
N LEU A 124 -24.74 -5.71 20.72
CA LEU A 124 -23.87 -5.08 21.72
C LEU A 124 -24.56 -4.78 23.07
N ASN A 125 -25.91 -4.75 23.11
CA ASN A 125 -26.69 -4.32 24.27
C ASN A 125 -27.32 -5.49 25.07
N SER A 126 -27.07 -6.76 24.72
CA SER A 126 -27.57 -7.90 25.50
C SER A 126 -26.66 -8.20 26.69
N THR A 127 -27.23 -8.51 27.84
CA THR A 127 -26.54 -8.67 29.14
C THR A 127 -25.60 -9.87 29.25
N ASP A 128 -25.54 -10.77 28.26
CA ASP A 128 -24.55 -11.85 28.18
C ASP A 128 -24.46 -12.38 26.74
N PRO A 129 -23.28 -12.50 26.11
CA PRO A 129 -21.93 -12.23 26.63
C PRO A 129 -21.48 -10.77 26.49
N VAL A 130 -20.70 -10.27 27.46
CA VAL A 130 -20.12 -8.91 27.42
C VAL A 130 -18.97 -8.85 26.41
N PHE A 131 -19.03 -7.90 25.47
CA PHE A 131 -17.94 -7.61 24.53
C PHE A 131 -17.23 -6.32 24.96
N ILE A 132 -15.92 -6.41 25.21
CA ILE A 132 -15.11 -5.29 25.69
C ILE A 132 -14.22 -4.81 24.54
N CYS A 133 -14.16 -3.50 24.33
CA CYS A 133 -13.23 -2.92 23.37
C CYS A 133 -11.80 -3.31 23.74
N ASN A 134 -11.11 -4.01 22.86
CA ASN A 134 -9.75 -4.47 23.07
C ASN A 134 -8.82 -3.84 22.02
N ASP A 135 -7.86 -3.06 22.48
CA ASP A 135 -6.91 -2.34 21.63
C ASP A 135 -6.00 -3.27 20.80
N ARG A 136 -5.73 -4.49 21.29
CA ARG A 136 -4.98 -5.52 20.54
C ARG A 136 -5.67 -5.85 19.22
N PHE A 137 -7.00 -5.80 19.19
CA PHE A 137 -7.87 -6.16 18.07
C PHE A 137 -8.58 -4.96 17.43
N GLN A 138 -8.51 -3.77 18.04
CA GLN A 138 -9.21 -2.55 17.63
C GLN A 138 -10.74 -2.74 17.48
N ARG A 139 -11.29 -3.68 18.25
CA ARG A 139 -12.70 -4.06 18.24
C ARG A 139 -13.15 -4.56 19.59
N SER A 140 -14.47 -4.55 19.80
CA SER A 140 -15.10 -5.22 20.93
C SER A 140 -15.03 -6.73 20.74
N VAL A 141 -14.33 -7.39 21.65
CA VAL A 141 -14.12 -8.85 21.65
C VAL A 141 -14.50 -9.45 23.00
N ASN A 142 -14.75 -10.75 23.00
CA ASN A 142 -14.91 -11.54 24.21
C ASN A 142 -13.87 -12.68 24.19
N ALA A 143 -12.98 -12.69 25.18
CA ALA A 143 -11.85 -13.61 25.26
C ALA A 143 -12.23 -15.04 25.70
N ASN A 144 -13.44 -15.26 26.21
CA ASN A 144 -13.85 -16.57 26.74
C ASN A 144 -14.61 -17.41 25.70
N ILE A 145 -15.15 -16.77 24.66
CA ILE A 145 -15.98 -17.42 23.64
C ILE A 145 -15.33 -17.32 22.26
N SER A 146 -15.69 -18.23 21.37
CA SER A 146 -15.46 -18.07 19.93
C SER A 146 -16.76 -17.63 19.24
N ALA A 147 -16.63 -16.88 18.15
CA ALA A 147 -17.75 -16.44 17.32
C ALA A 147 -17.71 -17.13 15.95
N ILE A 148 -18.85 -17.58 15.45
CA ILE A 148 -18.94 -18.31 14.19
C ILE A 148 -19.67 -17.48 13.14
N GLN A 149 -19.04 -17.31 11.99
CA GLN A 149 -19.61 -16.74 10.79
C GLN A 149 -20.00 -17.86 9.83
N VAL A 150 -21.25 -17.85 9.36
CA VAL A 150 -21.72 -18.75 8.30
C VAL A 150 -21.97 -17.92 7.04
N PRO A 151 -21.41 -18.29 5.89
CA PRO A 151 -21.61 -17.55 4.64
C PRO A 151 -23.06 -17.64 4.18
N THR A 152 -23.52 -16.68 3.38
CA THR A 152 -24.93 -16.54 2.97
C THR A 152 -25.45 -17.69 2.11
N ASN A 153 -24.58 -18.44 1.44
CA ASN A 153 -24.91 -19.60 0.62
C ASN A 153 -24.96 -20.92 1.40
N VAL A 154 -24.61 -20.94 2.69
CA VAL A 154 -24.62 -22.13 3.55
C VAL A 154 -25.74 -22.00 4.58
N TYR A 155 -26.55 -23.06 4.73
CA TYR A 155 -27.62 -23.11 5.72
C TYR A 155 -27.04 -23.46 7.11
N ASP A 156 -27.23 -22.56 8.08
CA ASP A 156 -26.73 -22.70 9.45
C ASP A 156 -27.38 -23.86 10.23
N GLY A 157 -28.62 -24.24 9.88
CA GLY A 157 -29.33 -25.39 10.44
C GLY A 157 -29.03 -26.74 9.79
N GLY A 158 -28.07 -26.82 8.86
CA GLY A 158 -27.73 -28.08 8.20
C GLY A 158 -27.07 -29.08 9.16
N VAL A 159 -27.50 -30.34 9.15
CA VAL A 159 -26.99 -31.40 10.04
C VAL A 159 -25.45 -31.55 9.96
N ASN A 160 -24.87 -31.47 8.76
CA ASN A 160 -23.43 -31.50 8.56
C ASN A 160 -22.72 -30.30 9.20
N VAL A 161 -23.35 -29.12 9.17
CA VAL A 161 -22.79 -27.89 9.75
C VAL A 161 -22.88 -27.96 11.27
N LEU A 162 -24.03 -28.39 11.83
CA LEU A 162 -24.24 -28.54 13.27
C LEU A 162 -23.28 -29.55 13.90
N ASN A 163 -23.12 -30.74 13.29
CA ASN A 163 -22.11 -31.71 13.73
C ASN A 163 -20.71 -31.09 13.70
N ALA A 164 -20.41 -30.30 12.67
CA ALA A 164 -19.10 -29.70 12.51
C ALA A 164 -18.80 -28.58 13.53
N ILE A 165 -19.83 -27.83 13.93
CA ILE A 165 -19.75 -26.85 15.02
C ILE A 165 -19.55 -27.56 16.37
N GLU A 166 -20.23 -28.68 16.58
CA GLU A 166 -20.19 -29.42 17.85
C GLU A 166 -18.82 -30.02 18.14
N TRP A 167 -18.22 -30.77 17.21
CA TRP A 167 -16.88 -31.34 17.47
C TRP A 167 -15.80 -30.25 17.56
N SER A 168 -15.93 -29.16 16.80
CA SER A 168 -14.94 -28.07 16.81
C SER A 168 -14.98 -27.24 18.09
N ASN A 169 -15.98 -27.46 18.97
CA ASN A 169 -16.08 -26.80 20.27
C ASN A 169 -14.91 -27.15 21.19
N ALA A 170 -14.29 -28.32 21.00
CA ALA A 170 -13.10 -28.73 21.74
C ALA A 170 -11.88 -27.82 21.52
N VAL A 171 -11.83 -27.10 20.38
CA VAL A 171 -10.69 -26.23 20.03
C VAL A 171 -10.68 -24.95 20.87
N ASP A 172 -11.83 -24.51 21.41
CA ASP A 172 -11.94 -23.24 22.16
C ASP A 172 -11.05 -23.22 23.42
N ALA A 173 -10.88 -24.36 24.09
CA ALA A 173 -9.98 -24.46 25.25
C ALA A 173 -8.52 -24.15 24.86
N GLN A 174 -8.08 -24.65 23.70
CA GLN A 174 -6.74 -24.39 23.19
C GLN A 174 -6.61 -22.97 22.65
N PHE A 175 -7.64 -22.42 22.02
CA PHE A 175 -7.66 -21.00 21.61
C PHE A 175 -7.46 -20.07 22.81
N ASN A 176 -8.18 -20.31 23.91
CA ASN A 176 -8.05 -19.57 25.16
C ASN A 176 -6.63 -19.70 25.73
N LYS A 177 -6.09 -20.94 25.79
CA LYS A 177 -4.72 -21.19 26.26
C LYS A 177 -3.71 -20.38 25.46
N ASN A 178 -3.80 -20.38 24.13
CA ASN A 178 -2.91 -19.62 23.25
C ASN A 178 -3.05 -18.10 23.49
N TYR A 179 -4.28 -17.60 23.64
CA TYR A 179 -4.56 -16.18 23.86
C TYR A 179 -3.87 -15.62 25.11
N TYR A 180 -3.88 -16.39 26.21
CA TYR A 180 -3.26 -16.02 27.48
C TYR A 180 -1.76 -16.30 27.54
N SER A 181 -1.30 -17.35 26.86
CA SER A 181 0.12 -17.74 26.84
C SER A 181 0.97 -16.77 26.00
N ASP A 182 0.44 -16.31 24.86
CA ASP A 182 1.14 -15.38 23.97
C ASP A 182 0.29 -14.14 23.68
N LYS A 183 0.71 -12.98 24.24
CA LYS A 183 0.05 -11.69 24.06
C LYS A 183 0.24 -11.08 22.65
N THR A 184 1.10 -11.66 21.81
CA THR A 184 1.32 -11.20 20.43
C THR A 184 0.38 -11.84 19.41
N ILE A 185 -0.28 -12.97 19.74
CA ILE A 185 -1.29 -13.62 18.88
C ILE A 185 -2.41 -12.65 18.47
N LYS A 186 -2.92 -12.72 17.24
CA LYS A 186 -4.11 -11.95 16.86
C LYS A 186 -5.28 -12.88 16.67
N TRP A 187 -5.99 -12.79 15.56
CA TRP A 187 -7.08 -13.71 15.28
C TRP A 187 -6.52 -15.11 15.11
N GLN A 188 -7.14 -16.05 15.83
CA GLN A 188 -6.99 -17.48 15.59
C GLN A 188 -8.32 -17.97 15.06
N TYR A 189 -8.31 -18.84 14.06
CA TYR A 189 -9.55 -19.32 13.48
C TYR A 189 -9.45 -20.68 12.82
N PHE A 190 -10.62 -21.31 12.74
CA PHE A 190 -10.85 -22.54 11.99
C PHE A 190 -11.84 -22.26 10.86
N GLY A 191 -11.37 -22.39 9.62
CA GLY A 191 -12.24 -22.44 8.44
C GLY A 191 -12.63 -23.87 8.14
N SER A 192 -13.91 -24.21 8.27
CA SER A 192 -14.39 -25.56 8.02
C SER A 192 -14.57 -25.83 6.53
N ALA A 193 -14.33 -27.07 6.09
CA ALA A 193 -14.70 -27.55 4.76
C ALA A 193 -16.21 -27.47 4.49
N THR A 194 -17.04 -27.47 5.55
CA THR A 194 -18.50 -27.26 5.47
C THR A 194 -18.89 -25.80 5.24
N GLY A 195 -17.94 -24.86 5.39
CA GLY A 195 -18.08 -23.45 5.00
C GLY A 195 -18.22 -22.44 6.14
N PHE A 196 -18.47 -22.88 7.38
CA PHE A 196 -18.47 -21.95 8.52
C PHE A 196 -17.04 -21.56 8.92
N PHE A 197 -16.92 -20.38 9.53
CA PHE A 197 -15.68 -19.77 9.98
C PHE A 197 -15.77 -19.49 11.47
N ARG A 198 -14.97 -20.17 12.28
CA ARG A 198 -14.90 -20.00 13.75
C ARG A 198 -13.73 -19.09 14.09
N LEU A 199 -14.00 -17.97 14.74
CA LEU A 199 -13.05 -16.91 15.07
C LEU A 199 -12.89 -16.79 16.59
N HIS A 200 -11.64 -16.65 17.05
CA HIS A 200 -11.29 -16.41 18.44
C HIS A 200 -10.27 -15.26 18.59
N PRO A 201 -10.40 -14.34 19.57
CA PRO A 201 -11.54 -14.21 20.50
C PRO A 201 -12.85 -13.89 19.77
N GLY A 202 -13.97 -14.16 20.42
CA GLY A 202 -15.28 -13.91 19.83
C GLY A 202 -15.45 -12.43 19.50
N ALA A 203 -15.81 -12.10 18.26
CA ALA A 203 -15.97 -10.74 17.81
C ALA A 203 -17.27 -10.60 17.00
N ILE A 204 -17.86 -9.42 17.08
CA ILE A 204 -19.06 -9.09 16.31
C ILE A 204 -18.67 -8.91 14.84
N TRP A 205 -19.39 -9.60 13.96
CA TRP A 205 -19.24 -9.41 12.53
C TRP A 205 -19.73 -8.02 12.16
N ARG A 206 -18.98 -7.30 11.31
CA ARG A 206 -19.14 -5.86 11.03
C ARG A 206 -20.60 -5.43 10.77
N ASP A 207 -20.93 -4.20 11.17
CA ASP A 207 -22.24 -3.55 10.98
C ASP A 207 -22.80 -3.73 9.56
N TYR A 208 -23.90 -4.47 9.49
CA TYR A 208 -24.75 -4.74 8.34
C TYR A 208 -25.51 -3.49 7.83
N ASN A 209 -25.26 -2.30 8.41
CA ASN A 209 -26.12 -1.12 8.29
C ASN A 209 -25.93 -0.29 7.00
N SER A 210 -25.47 -0.88 5.89
CA SER A 210 -25.37 -0.17 4.60
C SER A 210 -25.54 -1.06 3.38
N ASN A 211 -26.71 -1.67 3.18
CA ASN A 211 -27.16 -2.28 1.90
C ASN A 211 -26.20 -3.30 1.21
N GLY A 212 -25.12 -3.73 1.88
CA GLY A 212 -24.10 -4.63 1.35
C GLY A 212 -24.34 -6.04 1.84
N GLN A 213 -24.56 -6.98 0.91
CA GLN A 213 -24.62 -8.40 1.23
C GLN A 213 -23.24 -8.88 1.72
N ASP A 214 -23.22 -9.69 2.80
CA ASP A 214 -21.98 -10.36 3.23
C ASP A 214 -21.63 -11.48 2.24
N LEU A 215 -20.60 -11.23 1.45
CA LEU A 215 -20.03 -12.17 0.47
C LEU A 215 -18.81 -12.93 1.03
N TYR A 216 -18.50 -12.82 2.32
CA TYR A 216 -17.38 -13.54 2.92
C TYR A 216 -17.65 -15.04 2.97
N ASP A 217 -16.75 -15.81 2.35
CA ASP A 217 -16.62 -17.25 2.46
C ASP A 217 -15.14 -17.55 2.72
N CYS A 218 -14.84 -18.22 3.83
CA CYS A 218 -13.46 -18.54 4.23
C CYS A 218 -12.75 -19.43 3.20
N ARG A 219 -13.48 -20.31 2.51
CA ARG A 219 -12.95 -21.28 1.55
C ARG A 219 -12.43 -20.64 0.26
N LYS A 220 -12.81 -19.38 0.00
CA LYS A 220 -12.31 -18.58 -1.14
C LYS A 220 -11.06 -17.79 -0.80
N ARG A 221 -10.65 -17.76 0.47
CA ARG A 221 -9.57 -16.88 0.92
C ARG A 221 -8.22 -17.46 0.56
N PRO A 222 -7.23 -16.61 0.23
CA PRO A 222 -5.90 -17.07 -0.15
C PRO A 222 -5.27 -18.03 0.87
N TRP A 223 -5.41 -17.74 2.18
CA TRP A 223 -4.88 -18.59 3.25
C TRP A 223 -5.50 -19.99 3.30
N TYR A 224 -6.78 -20.13 2.95
CA TYR A 224 -7.46 -21.42 2.90
C TYR A 224 -6.98 -22.24 1.69
N ILE A 225 -6.86 -21.60 0.53
CA ILE A 225 -6.51 -22.28 -0.72
C ILE A 225 -5.03 -22.66 -0.75
N SER A 226 -4.14 -21.78 -0.25
CA SER A 226 -2.69 -22.00 -0.23
C SER A 226 -2.24 -23.10 0.73
N SER A 227 -3.03 -23.37 1.78
CA SER A 227 -2.78 -24.46 2.74
C SER A 227 -3.47 -25.77 2.30
N SER A 228 -4.63 -25.69 1.66
CA SER A 228 -5.38 -26.87 1.20
C SER A 228 -4.86 -27.49 -0.10
N SER A 229 -4.02 -26.78 -0.87
CA SER A 229 -3.50 -27.25 -2.15
C SER A 229 -2.03 -26.93 -2.35
N THR A 230 -1.32 -27.79 -3.05
CA THR A 230 0.07 -27.54 -3.49
C THR A 230 0.10 -26.78 -4.82
N ALA A 231 1.28 -26.29 -5.19
CA ALA A 231 1.55 -25.76 -6.53
C ALA A 231 1.14 -26.76 -7.62
N LYS A 232 0.57 -26.23 -8.72
CA LYS A 232 -0.03 -27.04 -9.78
C LYS A 232 0.11 -26.39 -11.16
N ASP A 233 0.23 -27.24 -12.17
CA ASP A 233 0.11 -26.86 -13.58
C ASP A 233 -1.29 -27.21 -14.08
N VAL A 234 -2.04 -26.21 -14.54
CA VAL A 234 -3.43 -26.35 -14.97
C VAL A 234 -3.58 -25.97 -16.43
N VAL A 235 -4.18 -26.85 -17.22
CA VAL A 235 -4.69 -26.50 -18.56
C VAL A 235 -6.21 -26.53 -18.52
N ILE A 236 -6.83 -25.36 -18.75
CA ILE A 236 -8.28 -25.24 -18.86
C ILE A 236 -8.68 -25.40 -20.32
N LEU A 237 -9.55 -26.38 -20.60
CA LEU A 237 -10.18 -26.58 -21.90
C LEU A 237 -11.62 -26.05 -21.84
N LEU A 238 -11.93 -25.06 -22.67
CA LEU A 238 -13.27 -24.52 -22.82
C LEU A 238 -13.84 -24.92 -24.18
N ASP A 239 -14.95 -25.65 -24.16
CA ASP A 239 -15.73 -26.00 -25.33
C ASP A 239 -16.42 -24.74 -25.88
N VAL A 240 -16.16 -24.43 -27.15
CA VAL A 240 -16.76 -23.30 -27.90
C VAL A 240 -17.53 -23.80 -29.12
N SER A 241 -17.99 -25.05 -29.10
CA SER A 241 -18.86 -25.61 -30.13
C SER A 241 -20.24 -24.95 -30.15
N GLY A 242 -21.01 -25.21 -31.21
CA GLY A 242 -22.33 -24.59 -31.38
C GLY A 242 -23.35 -24.93 -30.29
N SER A 243 -23.18 -26.02 -29.53
CA SER A 243 -24.06 -26.38 -28.41
C SER A 243 -23.89 -25.46 -27.19
N MET A 244 -22.73 -24.83 -27.08
CA MET A 244 -22.41 -23.91 -25.99
C MET A 244 -23.02 -22.50 -26.19
N HIS A 245 -23.59 -22.20 -27.36
CA HIS A 245 -24.13 -20.88 -27.68
C HIS A 245 -25.10 -20.35 -26.62
N GLY A 246 -24.91 -19.08 -26.23
CA GLY A 246 -25.76 -18.40 -25.25
C GLY A 246 -25.40 -18.72 -23.79
N MET A 247 -26.40 -19.09 -22.99
CA MET A 247 -26.28 -19.22 -21.53
C MET A 247 -25.20 -20.23 -21.08
N PRO A 248 -25.01 -21.40 -21.70
CA PRO A 248 -23.96 -22.36 -21.29
C PRO A 248 -22.55 -21.76 -21.39
N LEU A 249 -22.21 -21.08 -22.49
CA LEU A 249 -20.93 -20.41 -22.65
C LEU A 249 -20.74 -19.27 -21.64
N ASP A 250 -21.79 -18.48 -21.37
CA ASP A 250 -21.71 -17.41 -20.36
C ASP A 250 -21.47 -17.98 -18.94
N ILE A 251 -22.16 -19.07 -18.57
CA ILE A 251 -21.91 -19.78 -17.31
C ILE A 251 -20.47 -20.32 -17.29
N ALA A 252 -19.98 -20.88 -18.40
CA ALA A 252 -18.61 -21.38 -18.51
C ALA A 252 -17.58 -20.27 -18.27
N LYS A 253 -17.73 -19.13 -18.95
CA LYS A 253 -16.85 -17.95 -18.81
C LYS A 253 -16.83 -17.46 -17.37
N ILE A 254 -17.99 -17.27 -16.74
CA ILE A 254 -18.09 -16.82 -15.34
C ILE A 254 -17.48 -17.85 -14.39
N SER A 255 -17.69 -19.14 -14.66
CA SER A 255 -17.11 -20.23 -13.87
C SER A 255 -15.59 -20.23 -13.95
N ILE A 256 -15.03 -20.11 -15.16
CA ILE A 256 -13.59 -20.04 -15.37
C ILE A 256 -13.01 -18.78 -14.71
N GLN A 257 -13.66 -17.62 -14.85
CA GLN A 257 -13.23 -16.39 -14.16
C GLN A 257 -13.22 -16.57 -12.63
N SER A 258 -14.26 -17.20 -12.06
CA SER A 258 -14.31 -17.47 -10.63
C SER A 258 -13.29 -18.53 -10.20
N LEU A 259 -12.91 -19.47 -11.06
CA LEU A 259 -11.89 -20.49 -10.80
C LEU A 259 -10.49 -19.87 -10.82
N ILE A 260 -10.17 -19.04 -11.82
CA ILE A 260 -8.86 -18.38 -11.96
C ILE A 260 -8.53 -17.53 -10.73
N ARG A 261 -9.54 -16.89 -10.14
CA ARG A 261 -9.38 -16.14 -8.88
C ARG A 261 -8.93 -17.00 -7.70
N THR A 262 -9.21 -18.30 -7.72
CA THR A 262 -8.78 -19.22 -6.65
C THR A 262 -7.32 -19.66 -6.79
N PHE A 263 -6.70 -19.51 -7.96
CA PHE A 263 -5.32 -19.93 -8.13
C PHE A 263 -4.36 -18.97 -7.41
N GLY A 264 -3.35 -19.54 -6.76
CA GLY A 264 -2.25 -18.80 -6.18
C GLY A 264 -1.18 -18.51 -7.23
N GLU A 265 -0.21 -17.69 -6.88
CA GLU A 265 0.89 -17.34 -7.78
C GLU A 265 1.90 -18.47 -8.02
N ASN A 266 1.90 -19.50 -7.17
CA ASN A 266 2.69 -20.72 -7.38
C ASN A 266 2.07 -21.64 -8.45
N ASP A 267 0.87 -21.31 -8.93
CA ASP A 267 0.16 -22.10 -9.92
C ASP A 267 0.46 -21.60 -11.33
N PHE A 268 0.63 -22.54 -12.26
CA PHE A 268 0.80 -22.26 -13.68
C PHE A 268 -0.49 -22.59 -14.42
N LEU A 269 -0.91 -21.71 -15.32
CA LEU A 269 -2.18 -21.80 -16.02
C LEU A 269 -2.02 -21.50 -17.51
N ASN A 270 -2.78 -22.21 -18.34
CA ASN A 270 -3.19 -21.70 -19.65
C ASN A 270 -4.64 -22.10 -19.96
N ILE A 271 -5.29 -21.35 -20.85
CA ILE A 271 -6.69 -21.56 -21.26
C ILE A 271 -6.73 -21.74 -22.77
N VAL A 272 -7.32 -22.87 -23.18
CA VAL A 272 -7.47 -23.29 -24.57
C VAL A 272 -8.96 -23.35 -24.91
N PHE A 273 -9.33 -22.71 -26.00
CA PHE A 273 -10.65 -22.77 -26.60
C PHE A 273 -10.62 -23.81 -27.72
N PHE A 274 -11.60 -24.71 -27.73
CA PHE A 274 -11.66 -25.76 -28.75
C PHE A 274 -13.06 -25.96 -29.31
N ASN A 275 -13.10 -26.17 -30.61
CA ASN A 275 -14.23 -26.70 -31.36
C ASN A 275 -13.68 -27.75 -32.33
N LYS A 276 -13.68 -27.48 -33.64
CA LYS A 276 -12.94 -28.25 -34.64
C LYS A 276 -11.44 -27.91 -34.65
N ASP A 277 -11.13 -26.64 -34.34
CA ASP A 277 -9.79 -26.08 -34.29
C ASP A 277 -9.42 -25.75 -32.82
N ILE A 278 -8.13 -25.56 -32.57
CA ILE A 278 -7.58 -25.26 -31.25
C ILE A 278 -7.06 -23.83 -31.25
N ASN A 279 -7.64 -22.99 -30.39
CA ASN A 279 -7.24 -21.60 -30.23
C ASN A 279 -6.82 -21.33 -28.79
N LEU A 280 -5.71 -20.64 -28.60
CA LEU A 280 -5.31 -20.15 -27.28
C LEU A 280 -6.12 -18.91 -26.92
N SER A 281 -6.53 -18.80 -25.66
CA SER A 281 -7.20 -17.59 -25.15
C SER A 281 -6.36 -16.33 -25.35
N ILE A 282 -5.04 -16.47 -25.21
CA ILE A 282 -4.06 -15.41 -25.41
C ILE A 282 -2.97 -15.96 -26.35
N PRO A 283 -2.86 -15.47 -27.60
CA PRO A 283 -1.95 -16.03 -28.60
C PRO A 283 -0.46 -15.98 -28.24
N CYS A 284 -0.04 -15.05 -27.37
CA CYS A 284 1.36 -14.96 -26.94
C CYS A 284 1.75 -16.02 -25.89
N PHE A 285 0.78 -16.60 -25.18
CA PHE A 285 1.03 -17.61 -24.14
C PHE A 285 0.99 -19.01 -24.74
N LYS A 286 2.11 -19.42 -25.34
CA LYS A 286 2.24 -20.73 -26.01
C LYS A 286 2.34 -21.92 -25.04
N ASP A 287 2.85 -21.69 -23.84
CA ASP A 287 2.99 -22.68 -22.76
C ASP A 287 2.21 -22.21 -21.52
N VAL A 288 2.19 -23.02 -20.46
CA VAL A 288 1.62 -22.60 -19.17
C VAL A 288 2.40 -21.41 -18.60
N VAL A 289 1.68 -20.42 -18.09
CA VAL A 289 2.25 -19.19 -17.52
C VAL A 289 1.92 -19.09 -16.04
N GLN A 290 2.78 -18.46 -15.27
CA GLN A 290 2.54 -18.25 -13.85
C GLN A 290 1.28 -17.40 -13.63
N THR A 291 0.46 -17.76 -12.65
CA THR A 291 -0.84 -17.13 -12.40
C THR A 291 -0.72 -15.93 -11.46
N SER A 292 0.00 -14.87 -11.88
CA SER A 292 0.05 -13.58 -11.18
C SER A 292 -1.27 -12.81 -11.28
N GLU A 293 -1.51 -11.83 -10.40
CA GLU A 293 -2.74 -11.02 -10.45
C GLU A 293 -2.91 -10.29 -11.79
N SER A 294 -1.79 -9.82 -12.35
CA SER A 294 -1.75 -9.24 -13.70
C SER A 294 -2.19 -10.22 -14.78
N HIS A 295 -1.69 -11.46 -14.75
CA HIS A 295 -2.09 -12.49 -15.73
C HIS A 295 -3.55 -12.91 -15.55
N LYS A 296 -4.03 -13.07 -14.31
CA LYS A 296 -5.45 -13.35 -14.02
C LYS A 296 -6.36 -12.29 -14.63
N TYR A 297 -5.98 -11.01 -14.53
CA TYR A 297 -6.73 -9.91 -15.15
C TYR A 297 -6.77 -10.02 -16.69
N VAL A 298 -5.63 -10.33 -17.32
CA VAL A 298 -5.57 -10.50 -18.79
C VAL A 298 -6.40 -11.70 -19.24
N PHE A 299 -6.35 -12.84 -18.56
CA PHE A 299 -7.21 -13.99 -18.84
C PHE A 299 -8.70 -13.65 -18.65
N GLY A 300 -9.03 -12.93 -17.57
CA GLY A 300 -10.39 -12.46 -17.32
C GLY A 300 -10.92 -11.59 -18.46
N ARG A 301 -10.08 -10.69 -19.01
CA ARG A 301 -10.40 -9.88 -20.18
C ARG A 301 -10.54 -10.71 -21.46
N ALA A 302 -9.69 -11.70 -21.69
CA ALA A 302 -9.77 -12.59 -22.84
C ALA A 302 -11.09 -13.39 -22.83
N LEU A 303 -11.52 -13.87 -21.67
CA LEU A 303 -12.80 -14.58 -21.50
C LEU A 303 -14.02 -13.66 -21.64
N ALA A 304 -13.88 -12.38 -21.29
CA ALA A 304 -14.93 -11.38 -21.43
C ALA A 304 -15.11 -10.89 -22.88
N ALA A 305 -14.14 -11.16 -23.77
CA ALA A 305 -14.27 -10.86 -25.19
C ALA A 305 -15.37 -11.72 -25.85
N ASN A 306 -15.86 -11.25 -27.00
CA ASN A 306 -16.78 -12.04 -27.82
C ASN A 306 -16.00 -13.20 -28.46
N ILE A 307 -16.09 -14.37 -27.84
CA ILE A 307 -15.56 -15.63 -28.37
C ILE A 307 -16.48 -16.09 -29.50
N LEU A 308 -15.92 -16.40 -30.67
CA LEU A 308 -16.65 -16.99 -31.79
C LEU A 308 -16.96 -18.44 -31.46
N ASP A 309 -18.23 -18.73 -31.17
CA ASP A 309 -18.73 -20.07 -30.95
C ASP A 309 -19.34 -20.66 -32.24
N GLY A 310 -19.12 -21.95 -32.46
CA GLY A 310 -19.58 -22.64 -33.66
C GLY A 310 -18.78 -23.90 -33.99
N GLY A 311 -19.33 -24.72 -34.89
CA GLY A 311 -18.73 -26.01 -35.25
C GLY A 311 -19.00 -27.12 -34.22
N ILE A 312 -18.32 -28.25 -34.41
CA ILE A 312 -18.43 -29.47 -33.60
C ILE A 312 -17.20 -29.55 -32.68
N ALA A 313 -17.39 -29.94 -31.42
CA ALA A 313 -16.29 -30.17 -30.47
C ALA A 313 -15.50 -31.44 -30.79
N ASP A 314 -14.16 -31.33 -30.87
CA ASP A 314 -13.23 -32.46 -31.01
C ASP A 314 -12.41 -32.61 -29.71
N PHE A 315 -12.86 -33.51 -28.83
CA PHE A 315 -12.22 -33.70 -27.53
C PHE A 315 -10.87 -34.40 -27.67
N SER A 316 -10.72 -35.33 -28.61
CA SER A 316 -9.45 -36.03 -28.86
C SER A 316 -8.32 -35.05 -29.18
N LYS A 317 -8.55 -34.10 -30.10
CA LYS A 317 -7.55 -33.06 -30.41
C LYS A 317 -7.27 -32.14 -29.24
N ALA A 318 -8.31 -31.71 -28.52
CA ALA A 318 -8.15 -30.81 -27.38
C ALA A 318 -7.29 -31.44 -26.27
N TYR A 319 -7.55 -32.70 -25.92
CA TYR A 319 -6.73 -33.43 -24.94
C TYR A 319 -5.31 -33.69 -25.44
N ASP A 320 -5.12 -34.07 -26.71
CA ASP A 320 -3.78 -34.27 -27.28
C ASP A 320 -2.93 -33.01 -27.14
N TYR A 321 -3.50 -31.83 -27.47
CA TYR A 321 -2.82 -30.55 -27.31
C TYR A 321 -2.54 -30.19 -25.83
N ALA A 322 -3.49 -30.43 -24.93
CA ALA A 322 -3.30 -30.19 -23.50
C ALA A 322 -2.16 -31.04 -22.91
N PHE A 323 -2.10 -32.32 -23.28
CA PHE A 323 -1.02 -33.22 -22.85
C PHE A 323 0.33 -32.78 -23.39
N GLN A 324 0.41 -32.38 -24.66
CA GLN A 324 1.64 -31.85 -25.23
C GLN A 324 2.12 -30.59 -24.50
N MET A 325 1.21 -29.68 -24.13
CA MET A 325 1.55 -28.46 -23.39
C MET A 325 2.09 -28.78 -21.99
N LEU A 326 1.44 -29.68 -21.26
CA LEU A 326 1.91 -30.14 -19.94
C LEU A 326 3.26 -30.87 -20.02
N GLN A 327 3.50 -31.64 -21.09
CA GLN A 327 4.78 -32.32 -21.31
C GLN A 327 5.93 -31.32 -21.57
N ARG A 328 5.67 -30.25 -22.35
CA ARG A 328 6.65 -29.16 -22.56
C ARG A 328 6.97 -28.44 -21.24
N SER A 329 5.95 -28.19 -20.41
CA SER A 329 6.15 -27.61 -19.06
C SER A 329 7.16 -28.43 -18.23
N ARG A 330 6.96 -29.76 -18.15
CA ARG A 330 7.85 -30.67 -17.41
C ARG A 330 9.30 -30.63 -17.90
N SER A 331 9.52 -30.47 -19.21
CA SER A 331 10.86 -30.47 -19.78
C SER A 331 11.65 -29.18 -19.52
N LYS A 332 10.96 -28.06 -19.27
CA LYS A 332 11.57 -26.74 -19.05
C LYS A 332 11.90 -26.47 -17.57
N GLN A 333 11.15 -27.06 -16.64
CA GLN A 333 11.38 -26.88 -15.21
C GLN A 333 12.39 -27.92 -14.71
N GLU A 334 13.64 -27.50 -14.42
CA GLU A 334 14.65 -28.34 -13.75
C GLU A 334 14.28 -28.73 -12.28
N GLN A 335 13.16 -28.23 -11.74
CA GLN A 335 12.73 -28.48 -10.36
C GLN A 335 11.38 -29.24 -10.24
N LYS A 336 11.43 -30.29 -9.40
CA LYS A 336 10.41 -31.05 -8.66
C LYS A 336 8.93 -31.01 -9.11
N ARG A 337 8.45 -32.20 -9.51
CA ARG A 337 7.07 -32.67 -9.74
C ARG A 337 5.96 -31.89 -8.98
N CYS A 338 5.37 -30.87 -9.64
CA CYS A 338 4.08 -30.28 -9.26
C CYS A 338 2.91 -31.19 -9.68
N HIS A 339 1.74 -31.00 -9.05
CA HIS A 339 0.51 -31.66 -9.49
C HIS A 339 0.07 -31.11 -10.85
N GLN A 340 -0.32 -31.98 -11.78
CA GLN A 340 -0.78 -31.56 -13.10
C GLN A 340 -2.26 -31.87 -13.29
N LEU A 341 -3.00 -30.90 -13.82
CA LEU A 341 -4.45 -30.97 -13.95
C LEU A 341 -4.91 -30.49 -15.33
N ILE A 342 -5.90 -31.19 -15.85
CA ILE A 342 -6.68 -30.74 -17.01
C ILE A 342 -8.11 -30.51 -16.53
N MET A 343 -8.63 -29.30 -16.72
CA MET A 343 -9.99 -28.93 -16.32
C MET A 343 -10.82 -28.62 -17.56
N VAL A 344 -11.91 -29.36 -17.79
CA VAL A 344 -12.72 -29.23 -19.02
C VAL A 344 -14.10 -28.66 -18.69
N PHE A 345 -14.53 -27.65 -19.44
CA PHE A 345 -15.86 -27.03 -19.33
C PHE A 345 -16.65 -27.25 -20.63
N SER A 346 -17.77 -27.98 -20.55
CA SER A 346 -18.63 -28.32 -21.70
C SER A 346 -20.06 -28.62 -21.26
N ASP A 347 -21.04 -28.49 -22.17
CA ASP A 347 -22.43 -28.91 -21.96
C ASP A 347 -22.65 -30.42 -22.14
N GLY A 348 -21.61 -31.14 -22.61
CA GLY A 348 -21.58 -32.59 -22.69
C GLY A 348 -21.03 -33.10 -24.02
N THR A 349 -20.79 -34.42 -24.10
CA THR A 349 -20.29 -35.06 -25.32
C THR A 349 -20.64 -36.54 -25.34
N GLU A 350 -20.62 -37.13 -26.52
CA GLU A 350 -20.69 -38.59 -26.72
C GLU A 350 -19.29 -39.20 -26.93
N GLU A 351 -18.29 -38.36 -27.25
CA GLU A 351 -16.94 -38.81 -27.54
C GLU A 351 -16.20 -39.26 -26.27
N ARG A 352 -15.55 -40.43 -26.35
CA ARG A 352 -14.67 -40.96 -25.28
C ARG A 352 -13.25 -41.12 -25.82
N PRO A 353 -12.34 -40.16 -25.58
CA PRO A 353 -10.99 -40.16 -26.16
C PRO A 353 -10.03 -41.11 -25.43
N LYS A 354 -10.37 -42.41 -25.37
CA LYS A 354 -9.60 -43.44 -24.66
C LYS A 354 -8.16 -43.56 -25.19
N ALA A 355 -7.99 -43.57 -26.52
CA ALA A 355 -6.69 -43.70 -27.15
C ALA A 355 -5.70 -42.58 -26.75
N VAL A 356 -6.20 -41.36 -26.53
CA VAL A 356 -5.38 -40.22 -26.09
C VAL A 356 -4.96 -40.40 -24.63
N PHE A 357 -5.88 -40.79 -23.75
CA PHE A 357 -5.55 -41.05 -22.34
C PHE A 357 -4.58 -42.22 -22.17
N ASP A 358 -4.72 -43.28 -22.97
CA ASP A 358 -3.82 -44.43 -22.91
C ASP A 358 -2.42 -44.10 -23.46
N LYS A 359 -2.33 -43.17 -24.42
CA LYS A 359 -1.05 -42.68 -24.97
C LYS A 359 -0.28 -41.80 -24.00
N TYR A 360 -0.93 -40.81 -23.36
CA TYR A 360 -0.23 -39.79 -22.57
C TYR A 360 -0.35 -39.94 -21.05
N ASN A 361 -1.36 -40.66 -20.54
CA ASN A 361 -1.67 -40.75 -19.12
C ASN A 361 -2.04 -42.20 -18.73
N ALA A 362 -1.24 -43.18 -19.14
CA ALA A 362 -1.43 -44.58 -18.77
C ALA A 362 -1.23 -44.83 -17.26
N ASP A 363 -0.28 -44.10 -16.67
CA ASP A 363 0.09 -44.12 -15.25
C ASP A 363 -0.85 -43.30 -14.34
N LYS A 364 -1.77 -42.54 -14.93
CA LYS A 364 -2.77 -41.71 -14.23
C LYS A 364 -2.14 -40.69 -13.28
N GLN A 365 -1.04 -40.07 -13.71
CA GLN A 365 -0.37 -38.99 -12.96
C GLN A 365 -1.07 -37.64 -13.15
N ILE A 366 -1.72 -37.41 -14.31
CA ILE A 366 -2.49 -36.20 -14.58
C ILE A 366 -3.94 -36.44 -14.19
N SER A 367 -4.48 -35.58 -13.33
CA SER A 367 -5.89 -35.62 -12.91
C SER A 367 -6.77 -34.83 -13.88
N VAL A 368 -7.86 -35.43 -14.35
CA VAL A 368 -8.82 -34.77 -15.27
C VAL A 368 -10.11 -34.42 -14.55
N ILE A 369 -10.41 -33.13 -14.42
CA ILE A 369 -11.65 -32.63 -13.81
C ILE A 369 -12.57 -32.15 -14.92
N THR A 370 -13.82 -32.59 -14.89
CA THR A 370 -14.81 -32.22 -15.91
C THR A 370 -15.97 -31.48 -15.27
N TYR A 371 -16.25 -30.28 -15.78
CA TYR A 371 -17.37 -29.43 -15.42
C TYR A 371 -18.48 -29.56 -16.47
N GLY A 372 -19.57 -30.23 -16.10
CA GLY A 372 -20.78 -30.33 -16.91
C GLY A 372 -21.66 -29.10 -16.71
N ILE A 373 -21.86 -28.32 -17.77
CA ILE A 373 -22.61 -27.07 -17.74
C ILE A 373 -24.04 -27.27 -18.21
N GLY A 374 -25.00 -26.75 -17.45
CA GLY A 374 -26.41 -26.74 -17.84
C GLY A 374 -27.26 -27.81 -17.16
N THR A 375 -28.49 -27.93 -17.66
CA THR A 375 -29.57 -28.69 -17.00
C THR A 375 -29.76 -30.10 -17.56
N VAL A 376 -29.31 -30.36 -18.79
CA VAL A 376 -29.53 -31.64 -19.50
C VAL A 376 -28.52 -32.69 -19.04
N THR A 377 -28.97 -33.68 -18.28
CA THR A 377 -28.07 -34.68 -17.66
C THR A 377 -27.63 -35.82 -18.57
N SER A 378 -28.34 -36.09 -19.67
CA SER A 378 -28.06 -37.22 -20.57
C SER A 378 -26.72 -37.10 -21.29
N ARG A 379 -26.15 -35.90 -21.42
CA ARG A 379 -24.88 -35.65 -22.13
C ARG A 379 -23.65 -35.68 -21.22
N PHE A 380 -23.82 -35.95 -19.93
CA PHE A 380 -22.72 -35.93 -18.96
C PHE A 380 -22.03 -37.28 -18.75
N GLU A 381 -22.54 -38.37 -19.33
CA GLU A 381 -21.96 -39.71 -19.13
C GLU A 381 -20.50 -39.80 -19.59
N ALA A 382 -20.18 -39.23 -20.76
CA ALA A 382 -18.81 -39.22 -21.26
C ALA A 382 -17.90 -38.36 -20.37
N LEU A 383 -18.36 -37.16 -19.96
CA LEU A 383 -17.60 -36.31 -19.03
C LEU A 383 -17.32 -37.02 -17.70
N ARG A 384 -18.33 -37.68 -17.14
CA ARG A 384 -18.18 -38.48 -15.91
C ARG A 384 -17.18 -39.62 -16.10
N TRP A 385 -17.25 -40.32 -17.23
CA TRP A 385 -16.29 -41.36 -17.57
C TRP A 385 -14.86 -40.83 -17.67
N MET A 386 -14.64 -39.68 -18.35
CA MET A 386 -13.32 -39.07 -18.48
C MET A 386 -12.70 -38.71 -17.14
N ALA A 387 -13.50 -38.15 -16.21
CA ALA A 387 -13.05 -37.83 -14.86
C ALA A 387 -12.72 -39.09 -14.05
N CYS A 388 -13.63 -40.08 -14.04
CA CYS A 388 -13.42 -41.34 -13.32
C CYS A 388 -12.20 -42.12 -13.84
N TYR A 389 -11.98 -42.11 -15.17
CA TYR A 389 -10.86 -42.83 -15.80
C TYR A 389 -9.48 -42.25 -15.41
N ASN A 390 -9.42 -40.97 -15.08
CA ASN A 390 -8.17 -40.24 -14.79
C ASN A 390 -8.08 -39.75 -13.34
N LYS A 391 -8.63 -40.50 -12.38
CA LYS A 391 -8.59 -40.18 -10.92
C LYS A 391 -9.03 -38.75 -10.59
N GLY A 392 -9.94 -38.19 -11.39
CA GLY A 392 -10.47 -36.85 -11.18
C GLY A 392 -11.90 -36.86 -10.65
N LYS A 393 -12.61 -35.75 -10.85
CA LYS A 393 -13.97 -35.57 -10.35
C LYS A 393 -14.84 -34.90 -11.39
N PHE A 394 -16.07 -35.39 -11.50
CA PHE A 394 -17.12 -34.74 -12.27
C PHE A 394 -17.89 -33.75 -11.39
N ILE A 395 -18.04 -32.52 -11.86
CA ILE A 395 -18.74 -31.44 -11.16
C ILE A 395 -19.80 -30.87 -12.09
N ARG A 396 -21.03 -30.71 -11.59
CA ARG A 396 -22.12 -30.13 -12.36
C ARG A 396 -22.38 -28.68 -11.96
N ILE A 397 -22.47 -27.79 -12.94
CA ILE A 397 -22.83 -26.38 -12.75
C ILE A 397 -24.13 -26.11 -13.49
N SER A 398 -25.23 -26.02 -12.75
CA SER A 398 -26.57 -25.82 -13.33
C SER A 398 -26.89 -24.35 -13.61
N ASN A 399 -26.39 -23.43 -12.80
CA ASN A 399 -26.65 -22.00 -12.89
C ASN A 399 -25.52 -21.17 -12.25
N VAL A 400 -25.58 -19.85 -12.40
CA VAL A 400 -24.58 -18.91 -11.85
C VAL A 400 -24.49 -18.94 -10.32
N GLY A 401 -25.60 -19.14 -9.62
CA GLY A 401 -25.64 -19.22 -8.16
C GLY A 401 -24.94 -20.47 -7.61
N ALA A 402 -24.86 -21.55 -8.39
CA ALA A 402 -24.18 -22.78 -8.02
C ALA A 402 -22.67 -22.75 -8.25
N ILE A 403 -22.14 -21.72 -8.93
CA ILE A 403 -20.71 -21.61 -9.28
C ILE A 403 -19.81 -21.60 -8.02
N PRO A 404 -20.06 -20.76 -7.00
CA PRO A 404 -19.19 -20.67 -5.83
C PRO A 404 -18.91 -22.01 -5.12
N ASP A 405 -19.94 -22.80 -4.88
CA ASP A 405 -19.83 -24.06 -4.13
C ASP A 405 -19.28 -25.21 -4.98
N ASN A 406 -19.44 -25.15 -6.30
CA ASN A 406 -18.98 -26.22 -7.19
C ASN A 406 -17.52 -26.04 -7.62
N ILE A 407 -17.04 -24.81 -7.78
CA ILE A 407 -15.65 -24.55 -8.14
C ILE A 407 -14.71 -25.07 -7.05
N GLN A 408 -14.98 -24.79 -5.77
CA GLN A 408 -14.09 -25.17 -4.66
C GLN A 408 -13.88 -26.68 -4.49
N LYS A 409 -14.75 -27.52 -5.08
CA LYS A 409 -14.68 -28.99 -4.93
C LYS A 409 -13.40 -29.59 -5.52
N TYR A 410 -12.67 -28.90 -6.39
CA TYR A 410 -11.39 -29.40 -6.90
C TYR A 410 -10.34 -29.56 -5.77
N LEU A 411 -10.42 -28.74 -4.70
CA LEU A 411 -9.48 -28.80 -3.58
C LEU A 411 -9.48 -30.17 -2.90
N THR A 412 -10.64 -30.83 -2.83
CA THR A 412 -10.75 -32.19 -2.25
C THR A 412 -9.90 -33.23 -2.96
N ILE A 413 -9.55 -33.03 -4.23
CA ILE A 413 -8.68 -33.93 -4.99
C ILE A 413 -7.22 -33.62 -4.69
N LEU A 414 -6.90 -32.32 -4.60
CA LEU A 414 -5.54 -31.83 -4.38
C LEU A 414 -5.06 -32.02 -2.94
N SER A 415 -5.97 -32.12 -1.98
CA SER A 415 -5.65 -32.32 -0.57
C SER A 415 -5.31 -33.77 -0.20
N ASN A 416 -5.62 -34.75 -1.06
CA ASN A 416 -5.43 -36.16 -0.71
C ASN A 416 -3.95 -36.56 -0.59
N PRO A 417 -3.04 -36.13 -1.47
CA PRO A 417 -1.61 -36.45 -1.36
C PRO A 417 -0.96 -35.81 -0.13
N THR A 418 -1.36 -34.59 0.24
CA THR A 418 -0.88 -33.91 1.45
C THR A 418 -1.43 -34.54 2.73
N ALA A 419 -2.63 -35.10 2.69
CA ALA A 419 -3.17 -35.84 3.83
C ALA A 419 -2.38 -37.14 4.14
N LEU A 420 -1.68 -37.71 3.16
CA LEU A 420 -0.86 -38.91 3.33
C LEU A 420 0.48 -38.63 4.03
N THR A 421 0.99 -37.40 3.92
CA THR A 421 2.18 -36.98 4.68
C THR A 421 1.78 -36.73 6.13
N LYS A 422 2.40 -37.43 7.08
CA LYS A 422 2.10 -37.29 8.52
C LYS A 422 2.58 -35.96 9.11
N GLU A 423 3.47 -35.24 8.41
CA GLU A 423 3.98 -33.95 8.84
C GLU A 423 3.01 -32.83 8.46
N ASN A 424 2.75 -31.92 9.40
CA ASN A 424 1.95 -30.73 9.15
C ASN A 424 2.78 -29.74 8.30
N TYR A 425 2.19 -29.28 7.20
CA TYR A 425 2.80 -28.30 6.32
C TYR A 425 2.15 -26.93 6.55
N PHE A 426 2.99 -25.95 6.92
CA PHE A 426 2.56 -24.57 7.16
C PHE A 426 2.80 -23.71 5.92
N THR A 427 1.77 -22.98 5.50
CA THR A 427 1.86 -22.05 4.36
C THR A 427 1.53 -20.64 4.81
N TRP A 428 2.32 -19.67 4.36
CA TRP A 428 2.02 -18.25 4.50
C TRP A 428 1.15 -17.75 3.35
N SER A 429 0.11 -16.99 3.67
CA SER A 429 -0.67 -16.29 2.67
C SER A 429 0.07 -15.08 2.10
N PRO A 430 -0.25 -14.65 0.86
CA PRO A 430 0.09 -13.30 0.41
C PRO A 430 -0.46 -12.25 1.37
N VAL A 431 0.10 -11.03 1.36
CA VAL A 431 -0.38 -9.93 2.20
C VAL A 431 -1.76 -9.47 1.74
N TYR A 432 -2.76 -9.53 2.60
CA TYR A 432 -4.14 -9.11 2.28
C TYR A 432 -4.75 -8.24 3.38
N THR A 433 -5.85 -7.57 3.07
CA THR A 433 -6.57 -6.71 4.03
C THR A 433 -7.56 -7.53 4.88
N ASP A 434 -7.46 -7.41 6.20
CA ASP A 434 -8.34 -8.07 7.15
C ASP A 434 -9.82 -7.64 7.02
N VAL A 435 -10.72 -8.61 7.14
CA VAL A 435 -12.17 -8.43 7.27
C VAL A 435 -12.51 -7.76 8.60
N SER A 436 -11.81 -8.19 9.64
CA SER A 436 -12.04 -7.82 11.04
C SER A 436 -11.36 -6.50 11.40
N GLY A 437 -10.74 -5.81 10.45
CA GLY A 437 -10.28 -4.43 10.60
C GLY A 437 -8.87 -4.25 11.18
N LEU A 438 -8.04 -5.30 11.28
CA LEU A 438 -6.64 -5.16 11.69
C LEU A 438 -5.74 -4.44 10.67
N GLY A 439 -6.20 -4.23 9.44
CA GLY A 439 -5.42 -3.64 8.35
C GLY A 439 -4.79 -4.72 7.46
N LEU A 440 -3.60 -4.44 6.91
CA LEU A 440 -2.84 -5.41 6.11
C LEU A 440 -2.19 -6.47 7.00
N LEU A 441 -2.34 -7.74 6.64
CA LEU A 441 -1.79 -8.87 7.37
C LEU A 441 -1.37 -10.02 6.44
N THR A 442 -0.53 -10.90 6.96
CA THR A 442 -0.34 -12.26 6.43
C THR A 442 -0.93 -13.25 7.42
N THR A 443 -1.23 -14.45 6.96
CA THR A 443 -1.75 -15.53 7.78
C THR A 443 -0.87 -16.75 7.60
N VAL A 444 -0.43 -17.35 8.71
CA VAL A 444 0.07 -18.72 8.70
C VAL A 444 -1.12 -19.65 8.77
N ALA A 445 -1.20 -20.58 7.83
CA ALA A 445 -2.31 -21.51 7.72
C ALA A 445 -1.81 -22.94 7.49
N ALA A 446 -2.57 -23.89 8.03
CA ALA A 446 -2.28 -25.31 7.86
C ALA A 446 -3.59 -26.12 7.78
N PRO A 447 -3.65 -27.15 6.91
CA PRO A 447 -4.81 -28.00 6.76
C PRO A 447 -4.98 -28.94 7.97
N VAL A 448 -6.23 -29.22 8.33
CA VAL A 448 -6.60 -30.22 9.34
C VAL A 448 -7.20 -31.42 8.64
N PHE A 449 -6.66 -32.61 8.89
CA PHE A 449 -7.09 -33.84 8.23
C PHE A 449 -7.75 -34.81 9.19
N PHE A 450 -8.71 -35.56 8.69
CA PHE A 450 -9.10 -36.81 9.32
C PHE A 450 -8.27 -37.95 8.72
N ARG A 451 -7.58 -38.69 9.60
CA ARG A 451 -6.70 -39.81 9.26
C ARG A 451 -7.21 -41.06 9.99
N PRO A 452 -8.12 -41.85 9.40
CA PRO A 452 -8.63 -43.04 10.05
C PRO A 452 -7.52 -44.10 10.17
N ASN A 453 -7.39 -44.71 11.34
CA ASN A 453 -6.57 -45.91 11.48
C ASN A 453 -7.23 -47.06 10.70
N VAL A 454 -6.50 -47.59 9.71
CA VAL A 454 -6.94 -48.63 8.76
C VAL A 454 -7.50 -49.88 9.46
N SER A 455 -7.15 -50.11 10.72
CA SER A 455 -7.63 -51.23 11.53
C SER A 455 -9.09 -51.12 11.98
N THR A 456 -9.70 -49.93 12.00
CA THR A 456 -10.96 -49.68 12.72
C THR A 456 -12.11 -49.22 11.82
N TYR A 457 -11.83 -48.70 10.63
CA TYR A 457 -12.84 -48.15 9.71
C TYR A 457 -12.78 -48.80 8.33
N ASN A 458 -13.94 -49.19 7.80
CA ASN A 458 -14.12 -49.64 6.40
C ASN A 458 -13.97 -48.50 5.38
N GLN A 459 -13.57 -47.30 5.81
CA GLN A 459 -13.30 -46.13 4.98
C GLN A 459 -11.79 -45.85 5.01
N SER A 460 -11.14 -46.08 3.88
CA SER A 460 -9.69 -45.89 3.67
C SER A 460 -9.32 -44.49 3.18
N GLU A 461 -10.24 -43.52 3.25
CA GLU A 461 -10.06 -42.21 2.62
C GLU A 461 -9.79 -41.13 3.68
N ASN A 462 -8.62 -40.50 3.58
CA ASN A 462 -8.33 -39.27 4.29
C ASN A 462 -9.18 -38.13 3.73
N TYR A 463 -9.69 -37.24 4.58
CA TYR A 463 -10.39 -36.04 4.10
C TYR A 463 -9.98 -34.79 4.86
N LEU A 464 -10.06 -33.67 4.15
CA LEU A 464 -9.84 -32.33 4.68
C LEU A 464 -11.05 -31.93 5.55
N LEU A 465 -10.81 -31.70 6.83
CA LEU A 465 -11.81 -31.16 7.77
C LEU A 465 -11.95 -29.64 7.62
N GLY A 466 -10.85 -28.96 7.34
CA GLY A 466 -10.77 -27.51 7.22
C GLY A 466 -9.33 -27.04 7.30
N VAL A 467 -9.16 -25.75 7.58
CA VAL A 467 -7.86 -25.10 7.70
C VAL A 467 -7.85 -24.27 8.98
N MET A 468 -6.81 -24.44 9.78
CA MET A 468 -6.50 -23.57 10.91
C MET A 468 -5.63 -22.42 10.44
N GLY A 469 -5.89 -21.21 10.94
CA GLY A 469 -5.10 -20.03 10.63
C GLY A 469 -4.82 -19.15 11.85
N SER A 470 -3.67 -18.48 11.84
CA SER A 470 -3.32 -17.41 12.76
C SER A 470 -2.81 -16.19 12.00
N ASP A 471 -3.35 -15.02 12.33
CA ASP A 471 -3.00 -13.78 11.65
C ASP A 471 -1.76 -13.10 12.26
N VAL A 472 -0.93 -12.53 11.37
CA VAL A 472 0.24 -11.69 11.69
C VAL A 472 0.09 -10.36 10.93
N PRO A 473 -0.38 -9.30 11.59
CA PRO A 473 -0.55 -8.01 10.93
C PRO A 473 0.81 -7.36 10.67
N LEU A 474 0.93 -6.69 9.51
CA LEU A 474 2.18 -6.05 9.10
C LEU A 474 2.63 -4.97 10.10
N ARG A 475 1.70 -4.39 10.85
CA ARG A 475 1.98 -3.44 11.93
C ARG A 475 2.80 -4.05 13.07
N ASP A 476 2.58 -5.32 13.41
CA ASP A 476 3.30 -6.00 14.49
C ASP A 476 4.71 -6.35 14.02
N VAL A 477 4.85 -6.77 12.75
CA VAL A 477 6.15 -6.93 12.08
C VAL A 477 6.90 -5.61 12.06
N ASN A 478 6.25 -4.53 11.66
CA ASN A 478 6.85 -3.20 11.62
C ASN A 478 7.26 -2.71 13.03
N ALA A 479 6.48 -3.06 14.05
CA ALA A 479 6.77 -2.72 15.43
C ALA A 479 7.95 -3.49 16.04
N THR A 480 8.40 -4.58 15.39
CA THR A 480 9.63 -5.28 15.80
C THR A 480 10.90 -4.55 15.34
N ILE A 481 10.78 -3.58 14.41
CA ILE A 481 11.92 -2.86 13.82
C ILE A 481 12.31 -1.69 14.74
N PRO A 482 13.55 -1.65 15.26
CA PRO A 482 14.03 -0.54 16.09
C PRO A 482 14.43 0.66 15.21
N TYR A 483 13.45 1.41 14.73
CA TYR A 483 13.70 2.61 13.90
C TYR A 483 14.55 3.67 14.61
N ASN A 484 14.50 3.71 15.94
CA ASN A 484 15.34 4.57 16.77
C ASN A 484 16.84 4.25 16.68
N LEU A 485 17.21 3.00 16.35
CA LEU A 485 18.60 2.59 16.19
C LEU A 485 19.09 2.74 14.76
N LEU A 486 18.21 2.51 13.78
CA LEU A 486 18.57 2.51 12.36
C LEU A 486 18.81 3.92 11.79
N GLY A 487 18.24 4.97 12.41
CA GLY A 487 18.36 6.36 11.95
C GLY A 487 17.40 6.71 10.79
N SER A 488 17.46 7.96 10.34
CA SER A 488 16.61 8.44 9.23
C SER A 488 17.03 7.88 7.88
N ASN A 489 16.07 7.71 6.97
CA ASN A 489 16.24 7.11 5.63
C ASN A 489 16.64 5.62 5.59
N SER A 490 16.89 5.03 6.75
CA SER A 490 17.02 3.60 6.94
C SER A 490 15.66 2.93 7.02
N TYR A 491 15.60 1.68 6.59
CA TYR A 491 14.39 0.88 6.68
C TYR A 491 14.71 -0.60 6.57
N CYS A 492 13.72 -1.43 6.88
CA CYS A 492 13.81 -2.85 6.63
C CYS A 492 12.67 -3.29 5.72
N PHE A 493 12.87 -4.39 5.02
CA PHE A 493 11.86 -5.02 4.19
C PHE A 493 12.00 -6.54 4.22
N GLY A 494 10.91 -7.23 3.95
CA GLY A 494 10.85 -8.68 3.89
C GLY A 494 10.38 -9.13 2.52
N VAL A 495 10.95 -10.22 2.02
CA VAL A 495 10.53 -10.88 0.79
C VAL A 495 10.27 -12.37 1.01
N ASP A 496 9.33 -12.91 0.26
CA ASP A 496 9.09 -14.35 0.23
C ASP A 496 9.99 -15.08 -0.79
N ASN A 497 9.85 -16.40 -0.89
CA ASN A 497 10.57 -17.25 -1.84
C ASN A 497 10.31 -16.93 -3.33
N ASN A 498 9.28 -16.15 -3.65
CA ASN A 498 8.96 -15.71 -5.02
C ASN A 498 9.42 -14.27 -5.30
N GLY A 499 9.95 -13.59 -4.28
CA GLY A 499 10.41 -12.20 -4.36
C GLY A 499 9.27 -11.21 -4.34
N ARG A 500 8.13 -11.58 -3.76
CA ARG A 500 7.09 -10.66 -3.32
C ARG A 500 7.47 -10.02 -2.02
N ILE A 501 6.98 -8.81 -1.82
CA ILE A 501 7.19 -8.08 -0.59
C ILE A 501 6.20 -8.57 0.47
N PHE A 502 6.75 -9.09 1.56
CA PHE A 502 6.01 -9.44 2.77
C PHE A 502 5.73 -8.18 3.62
N PHE A 503 6.71 -7.30 3.76
CA PHE A 503 6.50 -5.98 4.35
C PHE A 503 7.53 -4.99 3.79
N HIS A 504 7.12 -3.72 3.63
CA HIS A 504 7.99 -2.65 3.18
C HIS A 504 7.37 -1.29 3.58
N PRO A 505 8.16 -0.26 3.94
CA PRO A 505 7.62 1.03 4.42
C PRO A 505 6.71 1.76 3.43
N ILE A 506 6.92 1.56 2.12
CA ILE A 506 6.13 2.17 1.05
C ILE A 506 4.73 1.54 0.93
N ILE A 507 4.52 0.33 1.45
CA ILE A 507 3.19 -0.31 1.42
C ILE A 507 2.28 0.41 2.41
N GLY A 508 1.44 1.31 1.89
CA GLY A 508 0.39 1.96 2.66
C GLY A 508 -0.82 1.05 2.90
N GLU A 509 -1.61 1.35 3.92
CA GLU A 509 -2.87 0.66 4.19
C GLU A 509 -3.86 0.87 3.02
N GLN A 510 -4.11 -0.20 2.26
CA GLN A 510 -5.19 -0.21 1.29
C GLN A 510 -6.55 -0.18 2.01
N ARG A 511 -7.47 0.69 1.59
CA ARG A 511 -8.81 0.83 2.20
C ARG A 511 -9.90 0.01 1.50
N GLY A 512 -9.53 -1.06 0.79
CA GLY A 512 -10.46 -1.97 0.09
C GLY A 512 -10.34 -3.41 0.62
N TYR A 513 -11.46 -3.98 1.10
CA TYR A 513 -11.54 -5.31 1.72
C TYR A 513 -11.75 -6.46 0.70
N LEU A 514 -12.29 -6.15 -0.48
CA LEU A 514 -12.51 -7.11 -1.58
C LEU A 514 -11.53 -6.91 -2.74
N SER A 515 -10.56 -6.02 -2.58
CA SER A 515 -9.49 -5.87 -3.56
C SER A 515 -8.55 -7.06 -3.42
N ASP A 516 -8.19 -7.68 -4.55
CA ASP A 516 -7.12 -8.67 -4.58
C ASP A 516 -5.88 -8.06 -3.92
N PRO A 517 -5.12 -8.85 -3.15
CA PRO A 517 -3.93 -8.35 -2.45
C PRO A 517 -3.00 -7.64 -3.44
N PRO A 518 -2.31 -6.57 -3.04
CA PRO A 518 -1.32 -5.95 -3.92
C PRO A 518 -0.20 -6.96 -4.21
N ASP A 519 -0.17 -7.48 -5.44
CA ASP A 519 0.93 -8.29 -5.98
C ASP A 519 2.14 -7.38 -6.24
N LEU A 520 2.78 -6.95 -5.14
CA LEU A 520 3.97 -6.10 -5.16
C LEU A 520 5.20 -6.96 -5.07
N GLN A 521 6.01 -6.90 -6.11
CA GLN A 521 7.28 -7.59 -6.16
C GLN A 521 8.39 -6.66 -5.68
N MET A 522 9.52 -7.27 -5.30
CA MET A 522 10.69 -6.53 -4.85
C MET A 522 11.15 -5.47 -5.87
N HIS A 523 11.09 -5.79 -7.17
CA HIS A 523 11.52 -4.89 -8.23
C HIS A 523 10.56 -3.70 -8.46
N ASP A 524 9.33 -3.77 -7.95
CA ASP A 524 8.35 -2.67 -8.03
C ASP A 524 8.64 -1.55 -7.01
N LEU A 525 9.31 -1.88 -5.89
CA LEU A 525 9.56 -0.95 -4.78
C LEU A 525 11.04 -0.58 -4.61
N GLU A 526 11.96 -1.52 -4.87
CA GLU A 526 13.42 -1.33 -4.74
C GLU A 526 14.03 -0.82 -6.04
N ILE A 527 13.69 0.43 -6.39
CA ILE A 527 14.12 1.07 -7.63
C ILE A 527 15.56 1.59 -7.51
N VAL A 528 16.41 1.16 -8.45
CA VAL A 528 17.85 1.46 -8.50
C VAL A 528 18.14 2.58 -9.50
N HIS A 529 19.11 3.45 -9.17
CA HIS A 529 19.60 4.48 -10.09
C HIS A 529 20.69 3.91 -11.04
N GLY A 530 20.65 4.26 -12.32
CA GLY A 530 21.73 4.01 -13.29
C GLY A 530 21.65 2.70 -14.08
N ASN A 531 21.36 1.56 -13.44
CA ASN A 531 21.25 0.27 -14.14
C ASN A 531 19.85 0.11 -14.77
N ILE A 532 19.75 0.42 -16.06
CA ILE A 532 18.54 0.20 -16.85
C ILE A 532 18.71 -1.11 -17.62
N LEU A 533 18.00 -2.17 -17.19
CA LEU A 533 17.75 -3.29 -18.08
C LEU A 533 16.66 -2.83 -19.04
N VAL A 534 17.06 -2.46 -20.26
CA VAL A 534 16.12 -2.16 -21.34
C VAL A 534 15.66 -3.49 -21.92
N GLN A 535 14.44 -3.90 -21.60
CA GLN A 535 13.82 -5.04 -22.24
C GLN A 535 12.96 -4.54 -23.40
N ASN A 536 13.44 -4.78 -24.62
CA ASN A 536 12.71 -4.47 -25.84
C ASN A 536 11.68 -5.57 -26.08
N VAL A 537 10.40 -5.25 -25.86
CA VAL A 537 9.31 -6.17 -26.18
C VAL A 537 8.66 -5.72 -27.48
N THR A 538 8.76 -6.56 -28.51
CA THR A 538 8.08 -6.35 -29.79
C THR A 538 6.66 -6.86 -29.68
N ALA A 539 5.68 -5.94 -29.56
CA ALA A 539 4.27 -6.27 -29.58
C ALA A 539 3.60 -5.62 -30.81
N GLY A 540 3.10 -6.44 -31.75
CA GLY A 540 2.39 -5.95 -32.93
C GLY A 540 3.23 -5.06 -33.87
N GLY A 541 4.54 -5.34 -34.00
CA GLY A 541 5.44 -4.56 -34.85
C GLY A 541 5.94 -3.23 -34.23
N LYS A 542 5.52 -2.90 -33.02
CA LYS A 542 6.08 -1.79 -32.23
C LYS A 542 7.03 -2.34 -31.17
N VAL A 543 8.25 -1.81 -31.13
CA VAL A 543 9.17 -2.02 -30.02
C VAL A 543 8.72 -1.11 -28.88
N VAL A 544 8.30 -1.71 -27.77
CA VAL A 544 8.05 -1.00 -26.52
C VAL A 544 9.26 -1.24 -25.63
N GLU A 545 9.99 -0.17 -25.30
CA GLU A 545 11.11 -0.24 -24.37
C GLU A 545 10.58 -0.23 -22.93
N PHE A 546 10.70 -1.35 -22.22
CA PHE A 546 10.49 -1.38 -20.78
C PHE A 546 11.83 -1.19 -20.08
N LYS A 547 11.95 -0.11 -19.31
CA LYS A 547 13.12 0.19 -18.48
C LYS A 547 12.87 -0.37 -17.09
N ILE A 548 13.31 -1.60 -16.83
CA ILE A 548 13.23 -2.17 -15.47
C ILE A 548 14.49 -1.76 -14.71
N ARG A 549 14.32 -1.07 -13.59
CA ARG A 549 15.39 -0.47 -12.80
C ARG A 549 15.46 -1.10 -11.42
N TYR A 550 15.94 -2.35 -11.34
CA TYR A 550 16.13 -3.04 -10.06
C TYR A 550 17.44 -3.83 -10.07
N ASN A 551 17.92 -4.21 -8.88
CA ASN A 551 19.11 -5.04 -8.75
C ASN A 551 18.75 -6.53 -8.80
N GLU A 552 18.94 -7.17 -9.96
CA GLU A 552 18.66 -8.60 -10.15
C GLU A 552 19.54 -9.49 -9.26
N GLN A 553 20.79 -9.10 -9.03
CA GLN A 553 21.70 -9.86 -8.16
C GLN A 553 21.23 -9.87 -6.70
N LEU A 554 20.77 -8.72 -6.19
CA LEU A 554 20.19 -8.62 -4.85
C LEU A 554 18.98 -9.57 -4.72
N ARG A 555 18.05 -9.49 -5.67
CA ARG A 555 16.88 -10.36 -5.73
C ARG A 555 17.31 -11.82 -5.75
N LYS A 556 18.21 -12.22 -6.65
CA LYS A 556 18.70 -13.59 -6.78
C LYS A 556 19.33 -14.09 -5.48
N ASN A 557 20.14 -13.28 -4.80
CA ASN A 557 20.78 -13.64 -3.55
C ASN A 557 19.76 -13.86 -2.42
N MET A 558 18.77 -12.96 -2.30
CA MET A 558 17.71 -13.09 -1.29
C MET A 558 16.81 -14.30 -1.57
N LEU A 559 16.48 -14.58 -2.83
CA LEU A 559 15.70 -15.77 -3.22
C LEU A 559 16.47 -17.08 -3.03
N SER A 560 17.79 -17.03 -3.25
CA SER A 560 18.70 -18.15 -2.99
C SER A 560 19.03 -18.29 -1.49
N ARG A 561 18.42 -17.47 -0.62
CA ARG A 561 18.58 -17.49 0.84
C ARG A 561 20.04 -17.31 1.30
N LEU A 562 20.82 -16.55 0.54
CA LEU A 562 22.19 -16.20 0.90
C LEU A 562 22.18 -15.06 1.92
N THR A 563 23.15 -15.07 2.84
CA THR A 563 23.42 -13.93 3.72
C THR A 563 24.57 -13.12 3.12
N GLY A 564 24.42 -11.79 3.06
CA GLY A 564 25.46 -10.94 2.51
C GLY A 564 25.17 -9.45 2.68
N MET A 565 26.11 -8.65 2.18
CA MET A 565 26.01 -7.19 2.13
C MET A 565 26.30 -6.69 0.72
N MET A 566 25.62 -5.61 0.30
CA MET A 566 25.90 -4.95 -0.97
C MET A 566 25.56 -3.47 -0.94
N TYR A 567 26.29 -2.69 -1.74
CA TYR A 567 26.04 -1.27 -1.94
C TYR A 567 25.14 -1.04 -3.15
N VAL A 568 24.08 -0.26 -2.98
CA VAL A 568 23.12 0.06 -4.03
C VAL A 568 22.70 1.53 -3.94
N THR A 569 22.80 2.24 -5.05
CA THR A 569 22.25 3.60 -5.15
C THR A 569 20.77 3.51 -5.54
N THR A 570 19.88 3.95 -4.65
CA THR A 570 18.43 3.87 -4.87
C THR A 570 17.77 5.24 -4.92
N THR A 571 16.57 5.26 -5.49
CA THR A 571 15.72 6.46 -5.53
C THR A 571 14.85 6.55 -4.29
N VAL A 572 14.98 7.63 -3.54
CA VAL A 572 14.16 7.90 -2.35
C VAL A 572 13.05 8.87 -2.71
N HIS A 573 11.81 8.42 -2.56
CA HIS A 573 10.62 9.23 -2.80
C HIS A 573 10.21 10.00 -1.54
N LEU A 574 9.83 11.27 -1.72
CA LEU A 574 9.49 12.23 -0.66
C LEU A 574 8.22 13.01 -1.03
N SER A 575 7.53 13.56 -0.04
CA SER A 575 6.36 14.44 -0.19
C SER A 575 5.23 13.82 -1.02
N ASN A 576 4.80 12.61 -0.64
CA ASN A 576 3.82 11.80 -1.38
C ASN A 576 4.23 11.58 -2.84
N SER A 577 5.51 11.30 -3.05
CA SER A 577 6.13 11.07 -4.36
C SER A 577 6.03 12.27 -5.31
N LYS A 578 6.15 13.49 -4.76
CA LYS A 578 6.35 14.74 -5.50
C LYS A 578 7.83 15.11 -5.63
N ARG A 579 8.71 14.63 -4.74
CA ARG A 579 10.16 14.84 -4.80
C ARG A 579 10.91 13.52 -4.85
N VAL A 580 12.10 13.54 -5.45
CA VAL A 580 13.02 12.39 -5.51
C VAL A 580 14.43 12.82 -5.15
N MET A 581 15.17 11.94 -4.51
CA MET A 581 16.60 12.09 -4.29
C MET A 581 17.32 10.75 -4.50
N TYR A 582 18.60 10.80 -4.86
CA TYR A 582 19.44 9.62 -4.96
C TYR A 582 20.22 9.45 -3.67
N MET A 583 20.31 8.21 -3.18
CA MET A 583 21.06 7.90 -1.98
C MET A 583 21.80 6.57 -2.13
N GLU A 584 23.08 6.57 -1.80
CA GLU A 584 23.89 5.35 -1.70
C GLU A 584 23.55 4.64 -0.38
N ARG A 585 23.15 3.37 -0.49
CA ARG A 585 22.68 2.56 0.64
C ARG A 585 23.42 1.24 0.73
N GLN A 586 23.62 0.79 1.96
CA GLN A 586 24.15 -0.52 2.31
C GLN A 586 22.97 -1.45 2.59
N TYR A 587 22.85 -2.51 1.80
CA TYR A 587 21.85 -3.56 1.96
C TYR A 587 22.48 -4.75 2.68
N HIS A 588 21.97 -5.08 3.85
CA HIS A 588 22.30 -6.30 4.58
C HIS A 588 21.13 -7.25 4.49
N TYR A 589 21.33 -8.43 3.91
CA TYR A 589 20.25 -9.37 3.66
C TYR A 589 20.59 -10.78 4.16
N GLY A 590 19.55 -11.55 4.46
CA GLY A 590 19.68 -12.96 4.79
C GLY A 590 18.33 -13.61 5.12
N PRO A 591 18.29 -14.94 5.29
CA PRO A 591 17.06 -15.66 5.59
C PRO A 591 16.58 -15.37 7.02
N VAL A 592 15.27 -15.34 7.21
CA VAL A 592 14.63 -15.41 8.53
C VAL A 592 14.78 -16.84 9.04
N LEU A 593 15.20 -16.99 10.30
CA LEU A 593 15.41 -18.30 10.90
C LEU A 593 14.08 -19.06 11.00
N ASN A 594 14.11 -20.36 10.71
CA ASN A 594 12.96 -21.28 10.76
C ASN A 594 11.79 -20.94 9.81
N ASP A 595 11.97 -20.01 8.86
CA ASP A 595 10.93 -19.66 7.89
C ASP A 595 11.49 -19.58 6.44
N SER A 596 10.56 -19.50 5.50
CA SER A 596 10.72 -19.26 4.07
C SER A 596 11.02 -17.80 3.70
N PHE A 597 10.89 -16.86 4.62
CA PHE A 597 11.14 -15.45 4.32
C PHE A 597 12.64 -15.11 4.29
N SER A 598 12.97 -14.14 3.45
CA SER A 598 14.24 -13.42 3.45
C SER A 598 14.02 -11.99 3.88
N PHE A 599 14.98 -11.44 4.61
CA PHE A 599 14.89 -10.12 5.22
C PHE A 599 16.07 -9.26 4.77
N GLY A 600 15.79 -7.97 4.55
CA GLY A 600 16.76 -6.95 4.21
C GLY A 600 16.70 -5.76 5.16
N THR A 601 17.84 -5.36 5.70
CA THR A 601 18.04 -4.07 6.37
C THR A 601 18.80 -3.15 5.44
N VAL A 602 18.32 -1.91 5.30
CA VAL A 602 18.86 -0.90 4.42
C VAL A 602 19.25 0.31 5.23
N LEU A 603 20.52 0.68 5.13
CA LEU A 603 21.11 1.82 5.83
C LEU A 603 21.70 2.80 4.81
N PRO A 604 21.60 4.12 5.03
CA PRO A 604 22.37 5.08 4.26
C PRO A 604 23.86 4.91 4.55
N LYS A 605 24.72 5.20 3.58
CA LYS A 605 26.17 5.25 3.81
C LYS A 605 26.55 6.34 4.82
N GLU A 606 25.85 7.46 4.78
CA GLU A 606 26.04 8.61 5.68
C GLU A 606 25.10 8.47 6.89
N GLY A 607 25.58 8.74 8.11
CA GLY A 607 24.77 8.61 9.33
C GLY A 607 24.71 7.19 9.92
N CYS A 608 25.74 6.37 9.69
CA CYS A 608 25.90 5.04 10.30
C CYS A 608 26.38 5.09 11.77
N PHE A 609 26.38 6.26 12.40
CA PHE A 609 26.85 6.45 13.76
C PHE A 609 25.69 6.91 14.63
N ASN A 610 25.48 6.17 15.73
CA ASN A 610 24.65 6.61 16.83
C ASN A 610 25.54 7.28 17.87
N PHE A 611 24.94 7.92 18.87
CA PHE A 611 25.69 8.47 19.99
C PHE A 611 25.21 7.89 21.32
N GLU A 612 26.13 7.60 22.22
CA GLU A 612 25.82 7.11 23.56
C GLU A 612 26.14 8.17 24.59
N THR A 613 25.33 8.22 25.65
CA THR A 613 25.49 9.19 26.73
C THR A 613 25.36 8.55 28.09
N ALA A 614 26.28 8.91 28.98
CA ALA A 614 26.25 8.57 30.39
C ALA A 614 25.77 9.78 31.20
N LEU A 615 24.47 9.84 31.49
CA LEU A 615 23.88 10.92 32.29
C LEU A 615 24.06 10.66 33.79
N THR A 616 24.41 11.71 34.53
CA THR A 616 24.39 11.69 36.01
C THR A 616 22.97 11.65 36.54
N ASN A 617 22.78 11.17 37.78
CA ASN A 617 21.44 11.15 38.40
C ASN A 617 20.80 12.53 38.53
N GLN A 618 21.61 13.58 38.70
CA GLN A 618 21.14 14.96 38.77
C GLN A 618 20.58 15.44 37.42
N GLU A 619 21.31 15.20 36.32
CA GLU A 619 20.87 15.54 34.97
C GLU A 619 19.60 14.77 34.59
N LYS A 620 19.49 13.50 35.00
CA LYS A 620 18.28 12.70 34.80
C LYS A 620 17.05 13.35 35.41
N THR A 621 17.14 13.78 36.67
CA THR A 621 16.04 14.47 37.36
C THR A 621 15.71 15.81 36.70
N GLU A 622 16.72 16.58 36.31
CA GLU A 622 16.55 17.87 35.63
C GLU A 622 15.82 17.71 34.29
N GLY A 623 16.30 16.83 33.41
CA GLY A 623 15.69 16.62 32.10
C GLY A 623 14.27 16.07 32.17
N LEU A 624 13.96 15.20 33.13
CA LEU A 624 12.58 14.73 33.38
C LEU A 624 11.66 15.86 33.86
N ALA A 625 12.15 16.76 34.71
CA ALA A 625 11.39 17.93 35.13
C ALA A 625 11.11 18.87 33.95
N LEU A 626 12.06 19.03 33.03
CA LEU A 626 11.90 19.84 31.82
C LEU A 626 10.85 19.25 30.88
N LEU A 627 10.85 17.92 30.69
CA LEU A 627 9.81 17.22 29.93
C LEU A 627 8.41 17.38 30.55
N ASN A 628 8.30 17.54 31.87
CA ASN A 628 7.01 17.72 32.54
C ASN A 628 6.62 19.22 32.68
N SER A 629 7.53 20.13 32.39
CA SER A 629 7.30 21.56 32.55
C SER A 629 6.41 22.10 31.42
N ARG A 630 5.44 22.96 31.74
CA ARG A 630 4.70 23.72 30.73
C ARG A 630 5.59 24.84 30.20
N THR A 631 6.37 24.55 29.17
CA THR A 631 7.12 25.57 28.43
C THR A 631 6.18 26.51 27.67
N ARG A 632 6.62 27.74 27.40
CA ARG A 632 5.86 28.71 26.57
C ARG A 632 5.78 28.28 25.09
N SER A 633 6.71 27.43 24.67
CA SER A 633 6.80 26.84 23.36
C SER A 633 6.20 25.43 23.34
N PRO A 634 5.44 25.05 22.29
CA PRO A 634 4.90 23.71 22.18
C PRO A 634 6.01 22.69 21.90
N LEU A 635 5.98 21.60 22.67
CA LEU A 635 6.91 20.48 22.61
C LEU A 635 6.14 19.22 22.19
N PHE A 636 6.60 18.61 21.12
CA PHE A 636 6.03 17.38 20.56
C PHE A 636 6.98 16.23 20.81
N LEU A 637 6.41 15.09 21.22
CA LEU A 637 7.14 13.86 21.40
C LEU A 637 6.62 12.81 20.43
N GLN A 638 7.51 12.31 19.57
CA GLN A 638 7.28 11.08 18.85
C GLN A 638 7.37 9.92 19.85
N ILE A 639 6.30 9.13 19.94
CA ILE A 639 6.25 8.04 20.91
C ILE A 639 6.98 6.83 20.32
N TRP A 640 8.19 6.58 20.82
CA TRP A 640 8.92 5.34 20.54
C TRP A 640 8.40 4.20 21.38
N ARG A 641 8.69 2.99 20.91
CA ARG A 641 8.54 1.77 21.70
C ARG A 641 9.79 1.58 22.57
N TYR A 642 9.77 2.13 23.78
CA TYR A 642 10.89 2.02 24.72
C TYR A 642 11.13 0.58 25.20
N CYS A 643 10.08 -0.25 25.19
CA CYS A 643 10.11 -1.64 25.62
C CYS A 643 9.56 -2.58 24.53
N SER A 644 10.13 -3.79 24.45
CA SER A 644 9.71 -4.87 23.56
C SER A 644 8.25 -5.31 23.78
N LEU A 645 7.70 -6.00 22.78
CA LEU A 645 6.35 -6.58 22.74
C LEU A 645 6.03 -7.55 23.90
N TYR A 646 7.04 -8.08 24.58
CA TYR A 646 6.88 -9.08 25.63
C TYR A 646 6.69 -8.50 27.04
N SER A 647 6.66 -7.18 27.20
CA SER A 647 6.24 -6.59 28.47
C SER A 647 4.82 -7.05 28.80
N GLN A 648 4.66 -7.64 29.98
CA GLN A 648 3.44 -8.34 30.41
C GLN A 648 2.26 -7.39 30.67
N ASP A 649 2.40 -6.08 30.47
CA ASP A 649 1.33 -5.13 30.73
C ASP A 649 0.54 -4.76 29.46
N GLU A 650 -0.78 -4.95 29.51
CA GLU A 650 -1.72 -4.47 28.47
C GLU A 650 -1.63 -2.95 28.27
N SER A 651 -1.11 -2.21 29.25
CA SER A 651 -0.83 -0.77 29.15
C SER A 651 0.25 -0.43 28.13
N ASP A 652 1.18 -1.33 27.78
CA ASP A 652 2.23 -1.04 26.79
C ASP A 652 1.72 -1.08 25.33
N ILE A 653 0.52 -1.65 25.10
CA ILE A 653 -0.16 -1.66 23.80
C ILE A 653 -0.90 -0.32 23.54
N LEU A 654 -1.28 0.39 24.60
CA LEU A 654 -2.00 1.68 24.54
C LEU A 654 -1.17 2.83 23.95
N PHE A 655 0.16 2.75 24.00
CA PHE A 655 1.03 3.88 23.63
C PHE A 655 1.36 4.00 22.14
N VAL A 656 0.96 3.03 21.31
CA VAL A 656 1.32 2.99 19.86
C VAL A 656 0.25 3.64 18.96
N GLN A 657 -0.95 3.94 19.49
CA GLN A 657 -2.08 4.37 18.66
C GLN A 657 -2.07 5.86 18.26
N ARG A 658 -1.21 6.70 18.88
CA ARG A 658 -1.10 8.12 18.52
C ARG A 658 0.34 8.45 18.09
N PRO A 659 0.57 8.88 16.84
CA PRO A 659 1.94 9.12 16.33
C PRO A 659 2.65 10.27 17.06
N THR A 660 1.90 11.21 17.61
CA THR A 660 2.41 12.34 18.39
C THR A 660 1.34 12.80 19.37
N LEU A 661 1.77 13.13 20.58
CA LEU A 661 0.96 13.79 21.59
C LEU A 661 1.65 15.09 22.02
N GLU A 662 0.85 16.09 22.36
CA GLU A 662 1.33 17.27 23.06
C GLU A 662 1.58 16.89 24.53
N ILE A 663 2.75 17.26 25.06
CA ILE A 663 3.26 16.80 26.36
C ILE A 663 2.34 17.12 27.55
N SER A 664 1.47 18.11 27.41
CA SER A 664 0.48 18.49 28.43
C SER A 664 -0.49 17.36 28.84
N ASN A 665 -0.62 16.30 28.02
CA ASN A 665 -1.45 15.12 28.28
C ASN A 665 -0.66 13.81 28.51
N ILE A 666 0.66 13.89 28.78
CA ILE A 666 1.60 12.74 28.72
C ILE A 666 2.19 12.33 30.09
N SER A 667 1.70 12.86 31.21
CA SER A 667 2.26 12.59 32.55
C SER A 667 2.49 11.10 32.86
N GLY A 668 1.61 10.20 32.40
CA GLY A 668 1.79 8.75 32.53
C GLY A 668 3.01 8.17 31.80
N ILE A 669 3.37 8.69 30.61
CA ILE A 669 4.53 8.22 29.84
C ILE A 669 5.82 8.74 30.48
N ILE A 670 5.84 10.01 30.92
CA ILE A 670 7.02 10.60 31.58
C ILE A 670 7.35 9.84 32.86
N ASN A 671 6.33 9.44 33.64
CA ASN A 671 6.52 8.63 34.84
C ASN A 671 7.19 7.27 34.52
N ARG A 672 6.79 6.61 33.42
CA ARG A 672 7.38 5.33 33.02
C ARG A 672 8.78 5.48 32.43
N ILE A 673 9.05 6.57 31.71
CA ILE A 673 10.41 6.94 31.29
C ILE A 673 11.29 7.20 32.52
N SER A 674 10.75 7.87 33.54
CA SER A 674 11.42 8.04 34.84
C SER A 674 11.80 6.70 35.46
N GLU A 675 10.85 5.75 35.55
CA GLU A 675 11.13 4.40 36.06
C GLU A 675 12.24 3.71 35.26
N LEU A 676 12.22 3.78 33.92
CA LEU A 676 13.24 3.18 33.05
C LEU A 676 14.63 3.79 33.25
N VAL A 677 14.71 5.12 33.38
CA VAL A 677 15.97 5.87 33.49
C VAL A 677 16.65 5.65 34.86
N PHE A 678 15.87 5.41 35.91
CA PHE A 678 16.36 5.13 37.27
C PHE A 678 16.42 3.64 37.62
N SER A 679 15.96 2.75 36.75
CA SER A 679 15.91 1.30 37.01
C SER A 679 17.31 0.66 37.07
N PRO A 680 17.63 -0.14 38.12
CA PRO A 680 18.88 -0.90 38.19
C PRO A 680 18.92 -2.00 37.11
N ASN A 681 20.13 -2.49 36.78
CA ASN A 681 20.33 -3.40 35.65
C ASN A 681 19.65 -4.78 35.74
N ASN A 682 19.01 -5.14 36.87
CA ASN A 682 18.40 -6.45 37.10
C ASN A 682 16.90 -6.40 37.49
N ALA A 683 16.19 -5.29 37.24
CA ALA A 683 14.80 -5.09 37.72
C ALA A 683 13.72 -5.45 36.67
N GLY A 684 13.83 -6.56 35.95
CA GLY A 684 12.77 -7.05 35.06
C GLY A 684 12.50 -6.19 33.82
N PHE A 685 13.38 -5.24 33.50
CA PHE A 685 13.35 -4.37 32.32
C PHE A 685 14.36 -4.79 31.23
N ASP A 686 14.77 -6.07 31.20
CA ASP A 686 15.83 -6.57 30.31
C ASP A 686 15.53 -6.38 28.82
N GLU A 687 14.25 -6.18 28.46
CA GLU A 687 13.81 -5.93 27.07
C GLU A 687 13.48 -4.45 26.76
N CYS A 688 13.93 -3.51 27.58
CA CYS A 688 13.71 -2.07 27.38
C CYS A 688 15.01 -1.32 27.05
N SER A 689 14.94 -0.37 26.12
CA SER A 689 16.09 0.45 25.70
C SER A 689 16.27 1.65 26.64
N LYS A 690 17.18 1.51 27.61
CA LYS A 690 17.58 2.62 28.51
C LYS A 690 18.29 3.75 27.75
N ASP A 691 19.06 3.41 26.72
CA ASP A 691 19.84 4.37 25.94
C ASP A 691 18.93 5.37 25.21
N LEU A 692 17.81 4.90 24.65
CA LEU A 692 16.85 5.79 24.00
C LEU A 692 16.23 6.79 24.99
N ALA A 693 15.91 6.33 26.20
CA ALA A 693 15.36 7.18 27.25
C ALA A 693 16.40 8.22 27.72
N ASN A 694 17.66 7.81 27.90
CA ASN A 694 18.75 8.73 28.25
C ASN A 694 18.98 9.78 27.15
N ARG A 695 18.94 9.40 25.87
CA ARG A 695 19.04 10.34 24.74
C ARG A 695 17.90 11.38 24.75
N LEU A 696 16.66 10.95 25.02
CA LEU A 696 15.53 11.87 25.11
C LEU A 696 15.71 12.91 26.22
N VAL A 697 16.16 12.47 27.40
CA VAL A 697 16.39 13.34 28.55
C VAL A 697 17.51 14.35 28.26
N LEU A 698 18.60 13.90 27.61
CA LEU A 698 19.68 14.77 27.17
C LEU A 698 19.19 15.85 26.20
N ASP A 699 18.43 15.46 25.18
CA ASP A 699 17.90 16.38 24.17
C ASP A 699 17.02 17.47 24.82
N ALA A 700 16.25 17.11 25.84
CA ALA A 700 15.44 18.05 26.60
C ALA A 700 16.28 19.10 27.35
N ILE A 701 17.40 18.69 27.96
CA ILE A 701 18.33 19.59 28.67
C ILE A 701 18.96 20.58 27.69
N ILE A 702 19.45 20.10 26.55
CA ILE A 702 20.12 20.93 25.53
C ILE A 702 19.14 21.96 24.96
N LEU A 703 17.91 21.54 24.67
CA LEU A 703 16.84 22.42 24.19
C LEU A 703 16.38 23.47 25.20
N GLN A 704 16.62 23.25 26.50
CA GLN A 704 16.34 24.25 27.52
C GLN A 704 17.39 25.36 27.52
N GLN A 705 18.68 25.00 27.38
CA GLN A 705 19.77 25.97 27.34
C GLN A 705 19.64 26.97 26.17
N LEU A 706 19.01 26.53 25.07
CA LEU A 706 18.81 27.34 23.87
C LEU A 706 17.47 28.08 23.82
N GLU A 707 16.59 27.87 24.80
CA GLU A 707 15.23 28.42 24.78
C GLU A 707 15.20 29.95 24.82
N ASP A 708 15.99 30.57 25.69
CA ASP A 708 16.01 32.02 25.83
C ASP A 708 16.48 32.71 24.55
N TYR A 709 17.50 32.13 23.91
CA TYR A 709 18.08 32.63 22.67
C TYR A 709 17.08 32.57 21.50
N TRP A 710 16.51 31.39 21.24
CA TRP A 710 15.55 31.23 20.15
C TRP A 710 14.22 31.93 20.40
N THR A 711 13.79 32.05 21.65
CA THR A 711 12.60 32.85 21.98
C THR A 711 12.84 34.34 21.70
N LYS A 712 14.04 34.85 21.97
CA LYS A 712 14.40 36.24 21.64
C LYS A 712 14.40 36.47 20.14
N ILE A 713 15.08 35.62 19.36
CA ILE A 713 15.11 35.70 17.89
C ILE A 713 13.72 35.61 17.30
N ALA A 714 12.93 34.61 17.72
CA ALA A 714 11.58 34.42 17.22
C ALA A 714 10.74 35.69 17.41
N ARG A 715 10.79 36.32 18.60
CA ARG A 715 10.08 37.57 18.88
C ARG A 715 10.56 38.76 18.05
N GLU A 716 11.87 38.92 17.87
CA GLU A 716 12.44 40.02 17.08
C GLU A 716 12.02 39.94 15.61
N HIS A 717 12.07 38.75 15.02
CA HIS A 717 11.72 38.54 13.61
C HIS A 717 10.21 38.45 13.36
N ALA A 718 9.42 38.03 14.35
CA ALA A 718 7.97 38.07 14.24
C ALA A 718 7.40 39.48 14.25
N LYS A 719 8.03 40.44 14.96
CA LYS A 719 7.66 41.87 14.84
C LYS A 719 7.73 42.39 13.40
N ARG A 720 8.56 41.76 12.56
CA ARG A 720 8.74 42.12 11.14
C ARG A 720 7.97 41.21 10.16
N ASN A 721 7.19 40.23 10.65
CA ASN A 721 6.45 39.23 9.86
C ASN A 721 7.30 38.41 8.86
N TYR A 722 8.60 38.27 9.14
CA TYR A 722 9.55 37.62 8.23
C TYR A 722 9.76 36.13 8.53
N ILE A 723 9.77 35.75 9.79
CA ILE A 723 9.96 34.38 10.25
C ILE A 723 8.71 33.97 11.03
N PHE A 724 8.10 32.86 10.61
CA PHE A 724 6.92 32.32 11.28
C PHE A 724 7.29 31.50 12.51
N ARG A 725 8.29 30.64 12.36
CA ARG A 725 8.75 29.73 13.43
C ARG A 725 10.17 29.25 13.18
N THR A 726 10.88 28.96 14.26
CA THR A 726 12.10 28.14 14.26
C THR A 726 11.79 26.82 14.97
N PHE A 727 12.46 25.74 14.60
CA PHE A 727 12.22 24.42 15.17
C PHE A 727 13.48 23.58 15.21
N TYR A 728 13.49 22.65 16.16
CA TYR A 728 14.49 21.61 16.27
C TYR A 728 13.80 20.26 16.41
N GLY A 729 14.20 19.31 15.58
CA GLY A 729 13.81 17.91 15.68
C GLY A 729 15.02 17.07 16.06
N SER A 730 14.94 16.35 17.17
CA SER A 730 16.02 15.48 17.63
C SER A 730 15.93 14.08 17.03
N SER A 731 17.06 13.37 17.04
CA SER A 731 17.16 11.94 16.71
C SER A 731 16.47 11.02 17.74
N SER A 732 16.15 11.51 18.94
CA SER A 732 15.31 10.79 19.91
C SER A 732 13.81 11.05 19.74
N GLY A 733 13.39 11.76 18.69
CA GLY A 733 11.98 12.02 18.39
C GLY A 733 11.35 13.19 19.17
N LEU A 734 12.16 14.02 19.82
CA LEU A 734 11.70 15.27 20.43
C LEU A 734 11.62 16.37 19.36
N THR A 735 10.54 17.15 19.34
CA THR A 735 10.43 18.31 18.44
C THR A 735 9.95 19.53 19.19
N LYS A 736 10.77 20.57 19.24
CA LYS A 736 10.46 21.84 19.91
C LYS A 736 10.26 22.94 18.87
N LEU A 737 9.14 23.65 18.98
CA LEU A 737 8.82 24.77 18.10
C LEU A 737 8.90 26.09 18.86
N TYR A 738 9.56 27.08 18.28
CA TYR A 738 9.63 28.42 18.83
C TYR A 738 8.88 29.36 17.89
N GLN A 739 7.81 29.95 18.44
CA GLN A 739 6.93 30.86 17.70
C GLN A 739 7.16 32.29 18.18
N GLY A 740 7.20 33.22 17.23
CA GLY A 740 7.54 34.61 17.53
C GLY A 740 6.36 35.54 17.81
N GLY A 741 5.11 35.11 17.58
CA GLY A 741 3.92 35.95 17.74
C GLY A 741 2.75 35.23 18.39
N SER A 742 1.86 35.99 19.04
CA SER A 742 0.55 35.50 19.47
C SER A 742 -0.38 35.43 18.26
N PHE A 743 -0.64 34.24 17.73
CA PHE A 743 -1.82 34.08 16.90
C PHE A 743 -3.03 34.10 17.85
N GLN A 744 -3.64 35.27 18.04
CA GLN A 744 -4.94 35.33 18.69
C GLN A 744 -5.90 34.50 17.83
N CYS A 745 -6.40 33.39 18.38
CA CYS A 745 -7.65 32.82 17.92
C CYS A 745 -8.64 33.99 17.85
N LYS A 746 -9.04 34.40 16.64
CA LYS A 746 -10.30 35.11 16.53
C LYS A 746 -11.36 34.05 16.81
N GLU A 747 -12.02 34.17 17.96
CA GLU A 747 -13.19 33.39 18.32
C GLU A 747 -14.12 33.30 17.11
N SER A 748 -14.17 32.14 16.47
CA SER A 748 -15.30 31.79 15.63
C SER A 748 -16.45 31.40 16.55
N LEU A 749 -17.69 31.72 16.16
CA LEU A 749 -18.92 31.43 16.94
C LEU A 749 -19.17 29.94 17.26
N SER A 750 -18.32 29.02 16.80
CA SER A 750 -18.19 27.66 17.36
C SER A 750 -16.98 27.66 18.28
N GLY A 751 -17.18 27.53 19.59
CA GLY A 751 -16.15 27.58 20.65
C GLY A 751 -15.09 26.48 20.63
N ASP A 752 -14.70 25.99 19.46
CA ASP A 752 -13.49 25.22 19.24
C ASP A 752 -12.46 26.14 18.60
N CYS A 753 -11.45 26.58 19.38
CA CYS A 753 -10.13 26.86 18.79
C CYS A 753 -9.64 25.51 18.27
N ALA A 754 -10.10 25.11 17.09
CA ALA A 754 -9.39 24.09 16.37
C ALA A 754 -7.97 24.64 16.19
N ILE A 755 -7.00 23.90 16.71
CA ILE A 755 -5.62 23.89 16.23
C ILE A 755 -5.69 23.32 14.79
N SER A 756 -6.55 23.92 13.95
CA SER A 756 -6.87 23.49 12.62
C SER A 756 -5.66 23.86 11.81
N GLU A 757 -4.86 22.82 11.61
CA GLU A 757 -3.85 22.73 10.58
C GLU A 757 -2.65 23.60 10.91
N VAL A 758 -1.80 23.10 11.83
CA VAL A 758 -0.35 23.33 11.78
C VAL A 758 0.16 22.57 10.57
N PRO A 759 0.31 23.18 9.39
CA PRO A 759 0.74 22.44 8.22
C PRO A 759 2.27 22.42 8.29
N SER A 760 2.89 21.34 7.83
CA SER A 760 4.32 21.20 7.50
C SER A 760 5.36 20.82 8.58
N ILE A 761 5.01 20.51 9.83
CA ILE A 761 5.92 19.70 10.68
C ILE A 761 5.26 18.33 10.88
N PRO A 762 5.79 17.26 10.25
CA PRO A 762 5.18 15.95 10.32
C PRO A 762 5.06 15.46 11.74
N LYS A 763 3.96 14.73 11.97
CA LYS A 763 3.63 14.06 13.22
C LYS A 763 4.70 13.05 13.69
N ASN A 764 5.71 12.76 12.88
CA ASN A 764 6.85 11.89 13.19
C ASN A 764 8.14 12.64 12.78
N THR A 765 9.00 12.95 13.74
CA THR A 765 10.21 13.78 13.55
C THR A 765 11.20 13.15 12.56
N ILE A 766 11.60 11.88 12.79
CA ILE A 766 12.65 11.22 11.99
C ILE A 766 12.14 10.82 10.61
N MET A 767 10.84 10.51 10.50
CA MET A 767 10.19 10.13 9.25
C MET A 767 9.74 11.34 8.42
N ALA A 768 9.87 12.56 8.94
CA ALA A 768 9.54 13.77 8.24
C ALA A 768 10.38 13.96 6.98
N ASP A 769 9.76 14.44 5.89
CA ASP A 769 10.47 14.72 4.64
C ASP A 769 11.63 15.72 4.86
N TYR A 770 11.41 16.77 5.67
CA TYR A 770 12.44 17.77 5.95
C TYR A 770 13.65 17.15 6.66
N TYR A 771 13.41 16.21 7.59
CA TYR A 771 14.45 15.57 8.39
C TYR A 771 15.28 14.65 7.50
N ARG A 772 14.58 13.82 6.72
CA ARG A 772 15.17 12.89 5.75
C ARG A 772 16.03 13.59 4.70
N LEU A 773 15.57 14.75 4.20
CA LEU A 773 16.31 15.56 3.23
C LEU A 773 17.56 16.20 3.83
N ALA A 774 17.45 16.72 5.06
CA ALA A 774 18.57 17.35 5.75
C ALA A 774 19.69 16.32 6.05
N VAL A 775 19.33 15.15 6.59
CA VAL A 775 20.31 14.12 6.96
C VAL A 775 21.00 13.52 5.73
N ALA A 776 20.30 13.42 4.60
CA ALA A 776 20.94 12.94 3.38
C ALA A 776 21.86 13.96 2.70
N GLN A 777 22.04 15.14 3.31
CA GLN A 777 23.03 16.15 2.90
C GLN A 777 23.92 16.52 4.10
N ILE A 778 24.10 15.62 5.07
CA ILE A 778 24.82 15.89 6.30
C ILE A 778 26.28 16.33 6.06
N ASN A 779 26.90 15.79 5.00
CA ASN A 779 28.26 16.12 4.59
C ASN A 779 28.37 17.39 3.74
N ALA A 780 27.24 18.01 3.39
CA ALA A 780 27.23 19.25 2.65
C ALA A 780 27.14 20.42 3.64
N ASN A 781 28.10 21.34 3.59
CA ASN A 781 28.02 22.65 4.26
C ASN A 781 26.95 23.54 3.59
N SER A 782 25.70 23.09 3.60
CA SER A 782 24.61 23.71 2.85
C SER A 782 23.29 23.60 3.61
N PHE A 783 22.41 24.58 3.39
CA PHE A 783 21.04 24.56 3.87
C PHE A 783 20.09 24.09 2.77
N VAL A 784 19.10 23.28 3.11
CA VAL A 784 18.09 22.80 2.17
C VAL A 784 16.88 23.72 2.22
N TYR A 785 16.56 24.36 1.08
CA TYR A 785 15.38 25.21 0.91
C TYR A 785 14.25 24.43 0.24
N LEU A 786 13.10 24.35 0.91
CA LEU A 786 11.93 23.60 0.47
C LEU A 786 10.73 24.52 0.26
N ALA A 787 10.17 24.46 -0.96
CA ALA A 787 8.87 25.07 -1.23
C ALA A 787 7.76 24.24 -0.61
N ASN A 788 6.80 24.88 0.04
CA ASN A 788 5.60 24.21 0.55
C ASN A 788 4.66 23.83 -0.60
N LEU A 789 4.33 22.53 -0.69
CA LEU A 789 3.55 21.96 -1.81
C LEU A 789 2.04 21.96 -1.54
N ASP A 790 1.60 22.10 -0.29
CA ASP A 790 0.20 21.97 0.12
C ASP A 790 -0.36 23.34 0.54
N ARG A 791 -0.97 24.03 -0.44
CA ARG A 791 -1.60 25.36 -0.25
C ARG A 791 -3.05 25.32 0.23
N SER A 792 -3.64 24.13 0.44
CA SER A 792 -5.07 24.03 0.75
C SER A 792 -5.46 24.65 2.10
N SER A 793 -4.50 24.80 3.02
CA SER A 793 -4.72 25.28 4.40
C SER A 793 -4.06 26.61 4.74
N LEU A 794 -3.03 27.04 3.99
CA LEU A 794 -2.27 28.26 4.28
C LEU A 794 -2.67 29.42 3.38
N SER A 795 -3.12 30.51 4.00
CA SER A 795 -3.35 31.79 3.35
C SER A 795 -2.06 32.51 2.92
N VAL A 796 -0.89 32.05 3.38
CA VAL A 796 0.42 32.69 3.14
C VAL A 796 1.45 31.66 2.66
N ALA A 797 2.23 32.01 1.63
CA ALA A 797 3.31 31.17 1.12
C ALA A 797 4.49 31.13 2.11
N SER A 798 4.85 29.92 2.54
CA SER A 798 5.98 29.67 3.44
C SER A 798 7.08 28.86 2.74
N ILE A 799 8.33 29.15 3.09
CA ILE A 799 9.51 28.41 2.65
C ILE A 799 10.14 27.81 3.90
N GLU A 800 10.46 26.52 3.84
CA GLU A 800 11.13 25.81 4.92
C GLU A 800 12.61 25.69 4.62
N VAL A 801 13.44 25.98 5.63
CA VAL A 801 14.90 25.89 5.53
C VAL A 801 15.38 24.96 6.63
N VAL A 802 16.20 23.96 6.29
CA VAL A 802 16.67 22.94 7.23
C VAL A 802 18.14 22.60 7.04
N LYS A 803 18.82 22.22 8.13
CA LYS A 803 20.19 21.72 8.17
C LYS A 803 20.32 20.62 9.23
N ALA A 804 20.99 19.53 8.88
CA ALA A 804 21.31 18.45 9.82
C ALA A 804 22.49 18.86 10.71
N ILE A 805 22.53 18.32 11.92
CA ILE A 805 23.57 18.56 12.91
C ILE A 805 24.30 17.25 13.15
N SER A 806 25.54 17.18 12.67
CA SER A 806 26.49 16.10 12.94
C SER A 806 27.45 16.45 14.05
N LEU A 807 27.85 15.45 14.83
CA LEU A 807 29.04 15.46 15.69
C LEU A 807 30.24 14.85 14.95
N GLU A 808 31.35 14.62 15.66
CA GLU A 808 32.48 13.84 15.16
C GLU A 808 32.03 12.49 14.57
N GLU A 809 32.72 12.04 13.51
CA GLU A 809 32.38 10.83 12.72
C GLU A 809 31.00 10.84 12.05
N ASP A 810 30.44 12.02 11.72
CA ASP A 810 29.16 12.18 11.02
C ASP A 810 27.94 11.62 11.79
N ALA A 811 28.00 11.55 13.12
CA ALA A 811 26.90 11.12 13.96
C ALA A 811 25.79 12.18 14.00
N ASN A 812 24.63 11.89 13.39
CA ASN A 812 23.51 12.83 13.33
C ASN A 812 22.75 12.89 14.66
N VAL A 813 22.65 14.09 15.22
CA VAL A 813 21.99 14.32 16.51
C VAL A 813 20.59 14.90 16.35
N GLY A 814 20.38 15.69 15.30
CA GLY A 814 19.11 16.36 15.06
C GLY A 814 19.14 17.23 13.81
N VAL A 815 17.98 17.80 13.50
CA VAL A 815 17.78 18.72 12.38
C VAL A 815 17.19 20.01 12.92
N VAL A 816 17.85 21.12 12.63
CA VAL A 816 17.36 22.47 12.93
C VAL A 816 16.79 23.08 11.66
N GLY A 817 15.73 23.89 11.82
CA GLY A 817 15.13 24.57 10.71
C GLY A 817 14.27 25.75 11.11
N PHE A 818 13.84 26.49 10.10
CA PHE A 818 12.93 27.60 10.27
C PHE A 818 12.03 27.78 9.06
N GLN A 819 10.90 28.44 9.29
CA GLN A 819 9.96 28.80 8.26
C GLN A 819 9.96 30.31 8.04
N MET A 820 10.26 30.72 6.81
CA MET A 820 10.25 32.11 6.42
C MET A 820 9.06 32.43 5.51
N ASN A 821 8.65 33.69 5.55
CA ASN A 821 7.71 34.27 4.61
C ASN A 821 8.39 34.46 3.25
N SER A 822 7.74 34.06 2.15
CA SER A 822 8.33 34.23 0.82
C SER A 822 8.64 35.69 0.48
N VAL A 823 7.95 36.66 1.11
CA VAL A 823 8.26 38.09 0.97
C VAL A 823 9.69 38.43 1.37
N LEU A 824 10.25 37.79 2.40
CA LEU A 824 11.63 38.03 2.84
C LEU A 824 12.62 37.61 1.75
N LEU A 825 12.45 36.41 1.21
CA LEU A 825 13.31 35.90 0.14
C LEU A 825 13.20 36.76 -1.13
N PHE A 826 12.00 37.29 -1.40
CA PHE A 826 11.80 38.22 -2.49
C PHE A 826 12.58 39.53 -2.28
N GLN A 827 12.57 40.11 -1.07
CA GLN A 827 13.34 41.31 -0.76
C GLN A 827 14.85 41.10 -0.97
N ILE A 828 15.40 40.01 -0.42
CA ILE A 828 16.81 39.64 -0.60
C ILE A 828 17.15 39.50 -2.09
N LEU A 829 16.30 38.82 -2.86
CA LEU A 829 16.54 38.64 -4.29
C LEU A 829 16.55 39.97 -5.06
N ILE A 830 15.74 40.96 -4.68
CA ILE A 830 15.74 42.28 -5.34
C ILE A 830 17.01 43.05 -5.03
N GLU A 831 17.47 42.99 -3.78
CA GLU A 831 18.68 43.66 -3.34
C GLU A 831 19.92 43.09 -4.03
N VAL A 832 19.95 41.77 -4.24
CA VAL A 832 21.07 41.10 -4.91
C VAL A 832 20.98 41.20 -6.44
N ILE A 833 19.79 41.03 -7.02
CA ILE A 833 19.57 40.92 -8.48
C ILE A 833 18.46 41.87 -8.95
N PRO A 834 18.73 43.19 -9.02
CA PRO A 834 17.72 44.17 -9.42
C PRO A 834 17.29 44.03 -10.89
N GLU A 835 18.13 43.47 -11.78
CA GLU A 835 17.79 43.27 -13.20
C GLU A 835 16.61 42.33 -13.42
N CYS A 836 16.36 41.41 -12.49
CA CYS A 836 15.22 40.50 -12.54
C CYS A 836 13.86 41.23 -12.45
N ILE A 837 13.85 42.47 -11.97
CA ILE A 837 12.63 43.29 -11.88
C ILE A 837 12.62 44.42 -12.89
N THR A 838 13.77 45.06 -13.13
CA THR A 838 13.84 46.23 -14.02
C THR A 838 13.71 45.83 -15.49
N ASN A 839 14.16 44.64 -15.87
CA ASN A 839 14.06 44.15 -17.24
C ASN A 839 12.85 43.23 -17.44
N ASN A 840 11.80 43.76 -18.08
CA ASN A 840 10.58 43.00 -18.39
C ASN A 840 10.80 41.80 -19.32
N SER A 841 11.94 41.74 -20.03
CA SER A 841 12.31 40.64 -20.92
C SER A 841 12.94 39.47 -20.15
N LEU A 842 13.41 39.67 -18.92
CA LEU A 842 14.00 38.65 -18.07
C LEU A 842 12.96 38.06 -17.10
N ARG A 843 13.10 36.77 -16.82
CA ARG A 843 12.28 36.05 -15.83
C ARG A 843 13.19 35.20 -14.97
N CYS A 844 13.34 35.58 -13.70
CA CYS A 844 14.20 34.88 -12.77
C CYS A 844 13.39 33.96 -11.86
N TYR A 845 13.86 32.72 -11.72
CA TYR A 845 13.26 31.69 -10.89
C TYR A 845 14.34 31.13 -9.95
N ILE A 846 13.99 30.97 -8.67
CA ILE A 846 14.72 30.07 -7.77
C ILE A 846 13.95 28.76 -7.75
N LEU A 847 14.63 27.68 -8.11
CA LEU A 847 14.08 26.33 -8.14
C LEU A 847 14.72 25.49 -7.04
N ASP A 848 13.95 24.59 -6.45
CA ASP A 848 14.53 23.51 -5.64
C ASP A 848 15.20 22.47 -6.56
N ARG A 849 15.90 21.51 -5.93
CA ARG A 849 16.60 20.42 -6.65
C ARG A 849 15.66 19.59 -7.56
N ASN A 850 14.36 19.60 -7.30
CA ASN A 850 13.35 18.85 -8.04
C ASN A 850 12.59 19.70 -9.07
N GLY A 851 12.97 20.98 -9.26
CA GLY A 851 12.35 21.87 -10.24
C GLY A 851 11.03 22.49 -9.77
N TYR A 852 10.72 22.48 -8.48
CA TYR A 852 9.63 23.27 -7.91
C TYR A 852 10.08 24.70 -7.68
N VAL A 853 9.17 25.63 -7.95
CA VAL A 853 9.44 27.06 -7.79
C VAL A 853 9.45 27.41 -6.29
N VAL A 854 10.62 27.79 -5.78
CA VAL A 854 10.79 28.36 -4.43
C VAL A 854 10.47 29.86 -4.45
N MET A 855 10.93 30.56 -5.48
CA MET A 855 10.66 31.99 -5.68
C MET A 855 10.56 32.35 -7.16
N PHE A 856 9.68 33.30 -7.48
CA PHE A 856 9.58 33.87 -8.82
C PHE A 856 9.56 35.40 -8.76
N ALA A 857 10.55 36.02 -9.40
CA ALA A 857 10.75 37.46 -9.36
C ALA A 857 10.01 38.14 -10.52
N ARG A 858 8.85 38.77 -10.25
CA ARG A 858 8.17 39.64 -11.23
C ARG A 858 7.29 40.69 -10.56
N LYS A 859 7.39 41.94 -11.02
CA LYS A 859 6.50 43.04 -10.61
C LYS A 859 5.13 42.87 -11.29
N ARG A 860 4.03 42.88 -10.53
CA ARG A 860 2.69 43.12 -11.07
C ARG A 860 2.09 44.31 -10.33
N MET A 861 1.97 45.45 -11.01
CA MET A 861 1.12 46.54 -10.53
C MET A 861 -0.33 46.09 -10.72
N ALA A 862 -1.04 45.82 -9.63
CA ALA A 862 -2.49 45.70 -9.67
C ALA A 862 -3.07 47.12 -9.74
N PHE A 863 -3.78 47.44 -10.82
CA PHE A 863 -4.20 48.79 -11.15
C PHE A 863 -5.24 49.40 -10.18
N HIS A 864 -5.55 48.77 -9.04
CA HIS A 864 -6.57 49.25 -8.08
C HIS A 864 -6.30 48.98 -6.60
N SER A 865 -5.09 48.56 -6.21
CA SER A 865 -4.75 48.53 -4.78
C SER A 865 -3.25 48.68 -4.60
N HIS A 866 -2.83 49.48 -3.63
CA HIS A 866 -1.43 49.68 -3.21
C HIS A 866 -0.80 48.41 -2.58
N LYS A 867 -1.23 47.21 -2.98
CA LYS A 867 -0.72 45.92 -2.54
C LYS A 867 0.07 45.25 -3.67
N VAL A 868 1.35 45.00 -3.44
CA VAL A 868 2.18 44.14 -4.29
C VAL A 868 1.63 42.72 -4.19
N GLN A 869 0.96 42.22 -5.23
CA GLN A 869 0.58 40.81 -5.33
C GLN A 869 1.72 40.03 -5.98
N ILE A 870 2.39 39.18 -5.19
CA ILE A 870 3.34 38.19 -5.71
C ILE A 870 2.54 37.14 -6.50
N PRO A 871 2.83 36.91 -7.80
CA PRO A 871 2.15 35.88 -8.57
C PRO A 871 2.38 34.50 -7.94
N VAL A 872 1.27 33.86 -7.55
CA VAL A 872 1.18 32.58 -6.82
C VAL A 872 1.68 31.40 -7.68
N ARG A 873 3.00 31.30 -7.86
CA ARG A 873 3.70 30.22 -8.58
C ARG A 873 4.53 29.33 -7.65
N GLU A 874 4.79 29.76 -6.41
CA GLU A 874 5.58 28.99 -5.44
C GLU A 874 4.93 27.62 -5.16
N GLY A 875 5.72 26.59 -4.93
CA GLY A 875 5.25 25.22 -4.64
C GLY A 875 4.71 24.46 -5.86
N LYS A 876 4.74 25.05 -7.06
CA LYS A 876 4.35 24.38 -8.31
C LYS A 876 5.57 24.03 -9.15
N PHE A 877 5.46 22.94 -9.91
CA PHE A 877 6.52 22.50 -10.82
C PHE A 877 6.71 23.49 -11.97
N VAL A 878 7.96 23.82 -12.28
CA VAL A 878 8.30 24.84 -13.29
C VAL A 878 7.80 24.49 -14.70
N GLY A 879 7.71 23.19 -15.03
CA GLY A 879 7.24 22.71 -16.34
C GLY A 879 5.77 23.02 -16.64
N VAL A 880 4.95 23.32 -15.62
CA VAL A 880 3.57 23.79 -15.83
C VAL A 880 3.55 25.18 -16.48
N TYR A 881 4.57 26.00 -16.20
CA TYR A 881 4.65 27.38 -16.66
C TYR A 881 5.62 27.59 -17.82
N GLU A 882 6.71 26.83 -17.85
CA GLU A 882 7.77 26.97 -18.83
C GLU A 882 8.16 25.57 -19.37
N PRO A 883 7.26 24.86 -20.08
CA PRO A 883 7.49 23.48 -20.53
C PRO A 883 8.69 23.36 -21.47
N ALA A 884 8.85 24.31 -22.42
CA ALA A 884 9.98 24.34 -23.34
C ALA A 884 11.35 24.44 -22.64
N VAL A 885 11.38 25.06 -21.46
CA VAL A 885 12.61 25.18 -20.66
C VAL A 885 12.94 23.85 -20.03
N VAL A 886 11.95 23.17 -19.45
CA VAL A 886 12.15 21.83 -18.86
C VAL A 886 12.61 20.84 -19.92
N THR A 887 12.01 20.85 -21.11
CA THR A 887 12.47 19.98 -22.22
C THR A 887 13.94 20.25 -22.56
N SER A 888 14.34 21.52 -22.71
CA SER A 888 15.74 21.88 -22.98
C SER A 888 16.70 21.45 -21.85
N LEU A 889 16.29 21.59 -20.58
CA LEU A 889 17.07 21.14 -19.42
C LEU A 889 17.24 19.61 -19.43
N ILE A 890 16.24 18.86 -19.90
CA ILE A 890 16.31 17.40 -20.04
C ILE A 890 17.21 17.01 -21.19
N ASP A 891 17.07 17.65 -22.36
CA ASP A 891 17.89 17.37 -23.55
C ASP A 891 19.38 17.60 -23.27
N LYS A 892 19.70 18.62 -22.46
CA LYS A 892 21.06 18.93 -22.02
C LYS A 892 21.55 18.11 -20.83
N LYS A 893 20.75 17.16 -20.33
CA LYS A 893 21.05 16.32 -19.15
C LYS A 893 21.33 17.12 -17.86
N ILE A 894 20.82 18.35 -17.78
CA ILE A 894 20.86 19.19 -16.57
C ILE A 894 19.79 18.70 -15.60
N MET A 895 18.62 18.35 -16.13
CA MET A 895 17.53 17.75 -15.38
C MET A 895 17.29 16.33 -15.88
N THR A 896 17.18 15.38 -14.98
CA THR A 896 16.82 13.99 -15.30
C THR A 896 15.36 13.77 -14.98
N ARG A 897 14.63 13.15 -15.91
CA ARG A 897 13.27 12.67 -15.69
C ARG A 897 13.31 11.23 -15.19
N GLU A 898 12.77 11.02 -13.99
CA GLU A 898 12.61 9.74 -13.35
C GLU A 898 11.14 9.33 -13.42
N GLU A 899 10.86 8.21 -14.08
CA GLU A 899 9.53 7.64 -14.18
C GLU A 899 9.41 6.50 -13.18
N PHE A 900 8.35 6.51 -12.38
CA PHE A 900 8.07 5.42 -11.44
C PHE A 900 6.56 5.18 -11.36
N VAL A 901 6.19 3.94 -11.08
CA VAL A 901 4.80 3.54 -10.93
C VAL A 901 4.50 3.42 -9.45
N THR A 902 3.55 4.22 -8.96
CA THR A 902 2.99 3.97 -7.63
C THR A 902 1.78 3.08 -7.78
N TYR A 903 1.94 1.85 -7.33
CA TYR A 903 0.83 0.92 -7.15
C TYR A 903 0.03 1.31 -5.90
N ASN A 904 -1.29 1.08 -5.89
CA ASN A 904 -2.18 1.30 -4.74
C ASN A 904 -2.57 2.76 -4.44
N GLN A 905 -2.61 3.62 -5.45
CA GLN A 905 -3.18 4.96 -5.30
C GLN A 905 -4.70 4.94 -5.46
N LEU A 906 -5.38 5.89 -4.82
CA LEU A 906 -6.82 6.08 -4.96
C LEU A 906 -7.09 6.96 -6.17
N CYS A 907 -7.60 6.38 -7.24
CA CYS A 907 -8.09 7.11 -8.40
C CYS A 907 -9.58 7.36 -8.29
N ASN A 908 -10.00 8.56 -8.66
CA ASN A 908 -11.38 8.83 -9.00
C ASN A 908 -11.70 8.11 -10.31
N GLY A 909 -12.38 6.98 -10.22
CA GLY A 909 -12.91 6.33 -11.41
C GLY A 909 -14.05 7.17 -11.96
N GLN A 910 -13.97 7.55 -13.25
CA GLN A 910 -15.18 7.42 -14.04
C GLN A 910 -15.53 5.94 -13.96
N LYS A 911 -16.75 5.60 -13.52
CA LYS A 911 -17.20 4.21 -13.51
C LYS A 911 -16.75 3.61 -14.85
N PRO A 912 -15.89 2.56 -14.88
CA PRO A 912 -15.92 1.71 -16.06
C PRO A 912 -17.39 1.38 -16.21
N VAL A 913 -17.95 1.61 -17.39
CA VAL A 913 -19.29 1.17 -17.68
C VAL A 913 -19.22 -0.34 -17.53
N ASN A 914 -19.45 -0.83 -16.32
CA ASN A 914 -19.75 -2.22 -16.05
C ASN A 914 -21.09 -2.38 -16.75
N THR A 915 -21.03 -2.73 -18.03
CA THR A 915 -22.12 -3.29 -18.81
C THR A 915 -22.44 -4.67 -18.25
N TYR A 916 -22.75 -4.72 -16.97
CA TYR A 916 -23.38 -5.83 -16.27
C TYR A 916 -24.36 -5.23 -15.26
N THR A 917 -25.13 -4.22 -15.67
CA THR A 917 -26.54 -4.26 -15.28
C THR A 917 -27.08 -5.49 -15.97
N ILE A 918 -27.25 -6.56 -15.20
CA ILE A 918 -28.07 -7.71 -15.58
C ILE A 918 -29.38 -7.12 -16.08
N ALA A 919 -29.55 -7.08 -17.39
CA ALA A 919 -30.86 -6.88 -17.96
C ALA A 919 -31.64 -8.11 -17.54
N SER A 920 -32.36 -8.01 -16.43
CA SER A 920 -33.40 -8.97 -16.09
C SER A 920 -34.22 -9.17 -17.35
N SER A 921 -34.48 -10.42 -17.76
CA SER A 921 -35.26 -10.69 -18.97
C SER A 921 -36.65 -10.03 -18.95
N ALA A 922 -37.13 -9.61 -17.76
CA ALA A 922 -38.31 -8.77 -17.60
C ALA A 922 -38.14 -7.34 -18.18
N SER A 923 -36.92 -6.79 -18.19
CA SER A 923 -36.62 -5.46 -18.73
C SER A 923 -36.64 -5.40 -20.27
N GLN A 924 -36.31 -6.50 -20.96
CA GLN A 924 -36.38 -6.59 -22.42
C GLN A 924 -37.84 -6.71 -22.93
N ILE A 925 -38.70 -7.36 -22.15
CA ILE A 925 -40.14 -7.48 -22.46
C ILE A 925 -40.88 -6.14 -22.24
N LEU A 926 -40.45 -5.35 -21.25
CA LEU A 926 -41.07 -4.06 -20.92
C LEU A 926 -40.53 -2.86 -21.71
N THR A 927 -39.45 -3.03 -22.49
CA THR A 927 -38.86 -1.95 -23.30
C THR A 927 -39.84 -1.33 -24.29
N PRO A 928 -40.64 -2.10 -25.06
CA PRO A 928 -41.66 -1.54 -25.95
C PRO A 928 -42.69 -0.74 -25.17
N PHE A 929 -43.22 -1.29 -24.07
CA PHE A 929 -44.20 -0.63 -23.21
C PHE A 929 -43.68 0.67 -22.58
N ARG A 930 -42.42 0.70 -22.14
CA ARG A 930 -41.78 1.90 -21.59
C ARG A 930 -41.56 2.98 -22.66
N LEU A 931 -41.25 2.58 -23.90
CA LEU A 931 -41.13 3.51 -25.02
C LEU A 931 -42.50 4.10 -25.38
N SER A 932 -43.53 3.25 -25.48
CA SER A 932 -44.91 3.66 -25.72
C SER A 932 -45.42 4.60 -24.62
N PHE A 933 -45.14 4.29 -23.35
CA PHE A 933 -45.51 5.11 -22.21
C PHE A 933 -44.79 6.46 -22.21
N LYS A 934 -43.48 6.50 -22.56
CA LYS A 934 -42.74 7.76 -22.69
C LYS A 934 -43.25 8.62 -23.84
N ILE A 935 -43.61 8.01 -24.97
CA ILE A 935 -44.20 8.71 -26.10
C ILE A 935 -45.57 9.29 -25.69
N LEU A 936 -46.42 8.49 -25.04
CA LEU A 936 -47.72 8.94 -24.52
C LEU A 936 -47.60 10.10 -23.53
N MET A 937 -46.67 10.01 -22.57
CA MET A 937 -46.42 11.08 -21.61
C MET A 937 -45.84 12.34 -22.27
N GLY A 938 -45.03 12.19 -23.32
CA GLY A 938 -44.56 13.30 -24.14
C GLY A 938 -45.70 14.02 -24.86
N TRP A 939 -46.63 13.26 -25.45
CA TRP A 939 -47.83 13.81 -26.10
C TRP A 939 -48.75 14.52 -25.10
N LEU A 940 -48.98 13.94 -23.91
CA LEU A 940 -49.78 14.56 -22.85
C LEU A 940 -49.15 15.86 -22.33
N ALA A 941 -47.83 15.90 -22.19
CA ALA A 941 -47.10 17.11 -21.81
C ALA A 941 -47.25 18.20 -22.88
N GLN A 942 -47.15 17.86 -24.16
CA GLN A 942 -47.33 18.81 -25.26
C GLN A 942 -48.77 19.35 -25.34
N LEU A 943 -49.77 18.49 -25.17
CA LEU A 943 -51.17 18.88 -25.06
C LEU A 943 -51.40 19.85 -23.90
N SER A 944 -50.82 19.58 -22.73
CA SER A 944 -50.93 20.47 -21.57
C SER A 944 -50.31 21.84 -21.84
N THR A 945 -49.13 21.90 -22.50
CA THR A 945 -48.49 23.18 -22.86
C THR A 945 -49.29 23.96 -23.91
N THR A 946 -49.94 23.29 -24.85
CA THR A 946 -50.82 23.95 -25.84
C THR A 946 -52.12 24.46 -25.23
N ILE A 947 -52.68 23.75 -24.24
CA ILE A 947 -53.87 24.19 -23.49
C ILE A 947 -53.52 25.40 -22.61
N ILE A 948 -52.35 25.38 -21.97
CA ILE A 948 -51.84 26.52 -21.18
C ILE A 948 -51.56 27.73 -22.07
N HIS A 949 -51.08 27.53 -23.31
CA HIS A 949 -50.89 28.63 -24.27
C HIS A 949 -52.20 29.16 -24.88
N LEU A 950 -53.21 28.32 -25.06
CA LEU A 950 -54.53 28.74 -25.58
C LEU A 950 -55.41 29.41 -24.51
N ALA A 951 -55.20 29.14 -23.22
CA ALA A 951 -55.99 29.68 -22.12
C ALA A 951 -55.40 30.93 -21.44
N GLY A 952 -54.30 31.50 -21.95
CA GLY A 952 -53.45 32.43 -21.20
C GLY A 952 -53.37 33.88 -21.70
N VAL A 953 -54.42 34.44 -22.31
CA VAL A 953 -54.56 35.91 -22.41
C VAL A 953 -55.25 36.40 -21.14
N PHE A 954 -54.53 36.51 -20.03
CA PHE A 954 -54.74 37.51 -18.99
C PHE A 954 -53.58 37.46 -17.99
N GLN A 955 -53.19 38.65 -17.58
CA GLN A 955 -51.89 39.06 -17.05
C GLN A 955 -51.61 38.61 -15.61
N TYR A 956 -50.31 38.58 -15.27
CA TYR A 956 -49.70 39.11 -14.04
C TYR A 956 -50.37 38.76 -12.69
N TRP A 957 -49.67 37.96 -11.88
CA TRP A 957 -49.41 38.12 -10.44
C TRP A 957 -49.17 36.73 -9.84
N ILE A 958 -47.90 36.40 -9.60
CA ILE A 958 -47.36 35.83 -8.35
C ILE A 958 -45.85 35.71 -8.59
N SER A 959 -45.16 36.75 -8.15
CA SER A 959 -43.78 36.66 -7.72
C SER A 959 -43.74 35.80 -6.45
N SER A 960 -43.02 34.68 -6.51
CA SER A 960 -42.28 34.05 -5.40
C SER A 960 -41.80 32.66 -5.82
N THR A 961 -40.80 32.59 -6.69
CA THR A 961 -39.97 31.40 -6.76
C THR A 961 -38.98 31.45 -5.61
N SER A 962 -39.30 30.73 -4.55
CA SER A 962 -38.29 30.12 -3.70
C SER A 962 -37.31 29.37 -4.61
N GLY A 963 -36.05 29.80 -4.60
CA GLY A 963 -34.96 29.03 -5.18
C GLY A 963 -34.85 27.72 -4.43
N VAL A 964 -35.44 26.65 -4.97
CA VAL A 964 -35.04 25.31 -4.60
C VAL A 964 -33.61 25.16 -5.09
N CYS A 965 -32.68 25.19 -4.15
CA CYS A 965 -31.33 24.72 -4.39
C CYS A 965 -31.44 23.28 -4.85
N ASP A 966 -31.23 23.03 -6.15
CA ASP A 966 -30.74 21.73 -6.57
C ASP A 966 -29.41 21.56 -5.84
N ALA A 967 -29.43 20.75 -4.78
CA ALA A 967 -28.22 20.23 -4.18
C ALA A 967 -27.40 19.62 -5.32
N PRO A 968 -26.11 19.94 -5.44
CA PRO A 968 -25.28 19.23 -6.39
C PRO A 968 -25.40 17.76 -6.02
N GLN A 969 -26.03 16.96 -6.88
CA GLN A 969 -25.97 15.51 -6.76
C GLN A 969 -24.50 15.19 -6.68
N SER A 970 -24.03 14.82 -5.48
CA SER A 970 -22.69 14.33 -5.28
C SER A 970 -22.57 13.15 -6.23
N LYS A 971 -21.82 13.34 -7.32
CA LYS A 971 -21.32 12.20 -8.08
C LYS A 971 -20.63 11.36 -7.02
N ASN A 972 -21.24 10.23 -6.64
CA ASN A 972 -20.56 9.18 -5.91
C ASN A 972 -19.46 8.69 -6.86
N THR A 973 -18.36 9.44 -6.92
CA THR A 973 -17.11 9.03 -7.52
C THR A 973 -16.67 7.87 -6.66
N SER A 974 -16.94 6.68 -7.17
CA SER A 974 -16.41 5.46 -6.58
C SER A 974 -14.91 5.57 -6.74
N ILE A 975 -14.23 5.56 -5.60
CA ILE A 975 -12.78 5.61 -5.52
C ILE A 975 -12.29 4.18 -5.73
N TYR A 976 -11.41 3.96 -6.69
CA TYR A 976 -10.82 2.64 -6.97
C TYR A 976 -9.31 2.70 -6.78
N THR A 977 -8.71 1.56 -6.45
CA THR A 977 -7.25 1.42 -6.46
C THR A 977 -6.74 1.38 -7.90
N CYS A 978 -5.72 2.17 -8.21
CA CYS A 978 -5.10 2.27 -9.52
C CYS A 978 -3.58 2.33 -9.40
N ALA A 979 -2.89 2.02 -10.50
CA ALA A 979 -1.49 2.34 -10.67
C ALA A 979 -1.37 3.74 -11.29
N LEU A 980 -0.55 4.60 -10.68
CA LEU A 980 -0.23 5.93 -11.22
C LEU A 980 1.20 5.95 -11.73
N LEU A 981 1.37 6.30 -13.00
CA LEU A 981 2.68 6.64 -13.55
C LEU A 981 3.00 8.07 -13.16
N ASN A 982 4.00 8.23 -12.30
CA ASN A 982 4.44 9.50 -11.80
C ASN A 982 5.77 9.90 -12.44
N ASN A 983 5.87 11.18 -12.80
CA ASN A 983 7.07 11.76 -13.41
C ASN A 983 7.73 12.69 -12.41
N LEU A 984 8.92 12.29 -11.93
CA LEU A 984 9.74 13.09 -11.05
C LEU A 984 10.94 13.65 -11.80
N TYR A 985 11.45 14.75 -11.28
CA TYR A 985 12.56 15.46 -11.88
C TYR A 985 13.62 15.73 -10.83
N ILE A 986 14.88 15.63 -11.25
CA ILE A 986 16.02 15.95 -10.40
C ILE A 986 17.10 16.66 -11.21
N ILE A 987 17.62 17.75 -10.67
CA ILE A 987 18.71 18.52 -11.27
C ILE A 987 20.04 17.86 -10.90
N ASN A 988 20.89 17.64 -11.91
CA ASN A 988 22.22 17.05 -11.76
C ASN A 988 23.21 18.11 -11.24
N GLN A 989 24.07 17.73 -10.28
CA GLN A 989 24.96 18.65 -9.57
C GLN A 989 26.34 18.82 -10.23
N ASN A 990 26.69 17.99 -11.22
CA ASN A 990 28.06 17.91 -11.75
C ASN A 990 28.51 19.14 -12.56
N THR A 991 27.65 20.13 -12.78
CA THR A 991 27.90 21.26 -13.66
C THR A 991 27.26 22.51 -13.08
N THR A 992 28.07 23.55 -12.85
CA THR A 992 27.69 24.74 -12.07
C THR A 992 26.98 25.82 -12.89
N THR A 993 27.28 25.95 -14.19
CA THR A 993 26.67 26.93 -15.08
C THR A 993 26.29 26.32 -16.44
N HIS A 994 25.15 26.74 -16.99
CA HIS A 994 24.63 26.28 -18.28
C HIS A 994 24.01 27.41 -19.08
N ASN A 995 24.25 27.40 -20.39
CA ASN A 995 23.64 28.32 -21.35
C ASN A 995 22.93 27.54 -22.46
N GLY A 996 21.75 27.98 -22.88
CA GLY A 996 21.32 27.91 -24.26
C GLY A 996 19.82 27.97 -24.48
N THR A 997 19.38 27.57 -25.67
CA THR A 997 18.09 27.98 -26.21
C THR A 997 16.99 26.95 -26.02
N GLY A 998 15.82 27.43 -25.60
CA GLY A 998 14.57 26.67 -25.70
C GLY A 998 13.82 27.10 -26.94
N ILE A 999 13.56 26.17 -27.86
CA ILE A 999 12.80 26.44 -29.09
C ILE A 999 11.32 26.15 -28.81
N CYS A 1000 10.47 27.17 -28.87
CA CYS A 1000 9.03 27.02 -28.93
C CYS A 1000 8.60 27.16 -30.39
N SER A 1001 7.54 26.45 -30.81
CA SER A 1001 7.05 26.40 -32.20
C SER A 1001 6.72 27.75 -32.86
N SER A 1002 6.80 28.87 -32.13
CA SER A 1002 6.65 30.23 -32.64
C SER A 1002 7.55 31.30 -31.99
N CYS A 1003 8.54 30.92 -31.17
CA CYS A 1003 9.58 31.86 -30.69
C CYS A 1003 10.85 31.15 -30.22
N SER A 1004 12.02 31.71 -30.55
CA SER A 1004 13.31 31.32 -29.98
C SER A 1004 13.55 32.14 -28.70
N ARG A 1005 13.90 31.46 -27.60
CA ARG A 1005 14.41 32.13 -26.39
C ARG A 1005 15.85 31.71 -26.18
N ASN A 1006 16.76 32.67 -26.25
CA ASN A 1006 18.15 32.54 -25.80
C ASN A 1006 18.17 32.68 -24.27
N ARG A 1007 18.89 31.79 -23.57
CA ARG A 1007 19.04 31.83 -22.11
C ARG A 1007 20.46 31.53 -21.69
#